data_AF-A0A8J7P6R5-F1
#
_entry.id   AF-A0A8J7P6R5-F1
#
_cell.length_a   1.000
_cell.length_b   1.000
_cell.length_c   1.000
_cell.angle_alpha   90.00
_cell.angle_beta   90.00
_cell.angle_gamma   90.00
#
_symmetry.space_group_name_H-M   'P 1'
#
loop_
_entity.id
_entity.type
_entity.pdbx_description
1 polymer ?
#
loop_
_entity_poly.entity_id
_entity_poly.type
_entity_poly.pdbx_seq_one_letter_code
_entity_poly.pdbx_strand_id
1 'polypeptide(L)'
;MKTPKKRSKRGNMLVFITASTFILVGCLAFFALGYVRLLGSNNEQKTAIEAAALSAARDVSRIVIQTPEYGWIGVSDSAPNGAGTVADDNYYVPVRGINTIIGTNRVCRIIAAELNDDTLKTMVNKDLEWAKKAQAKLKAELDKAMAKGYVAKDSKGQNVEVYKNAEDAYKANGVRMTGASDYVDGSLKLTLGSLSSGAPTNVPLPRPLLKAQVPAAAQTNNFYLSYTNVPVQGVDYVFAGIGDAIKLVDSKKWVASNGSLPYEMPTIVKAEAEQQLKGDQVNGYKVRAVACAQPANVTDPKPFPGAFTFSFPDGLCPEIPNPGALLTYANAQKPGITASWMYAKDGDYPVEQPVATMQNLGFPYDGLLPVNTGVAFRRGLIDWWKRAGTKLNISSAVAMLNDATYKFQEPNPKTVHWKTPAKVGDSYKYDLGPIPNGNIHIYRVDPNSGGITYQAKQLDPIEIPIAPENQLYSESLDVVKNSSVGKQTVGPFMFPNTGDLFDQVYLLPNFDVYVRDMVYQPGGTWGGKHGGEPMNHPKTAFLKPTPGLMELGSGGLGAKPKPYDDGGDDKPYTPPKPKGSGLPPAITSQSDLAETAGYPTTFYQKYQVGSGLRPTYTQNGMAVDVRFRRQVDAGTFEDVLGFKIGYVGEKYGDDVPAVTMQPYVPPVVSDPPADTGTGTTGTDTGTTGTDTGTTGTDPGTATGL
;
A
#
# COMPACT_ATOMS: atom_id res chain seq x y z
N MET A 1 82.91 49.21 84.88
CA MET A 1 83.05 48.32 83.71
C MET A 1 81.66 48.01 83.15
N LYS A 2 81.34 48.47 81.93
CA LYS A 2 80.09 48.15 81.22
C LYS A 2 80.35 47.00 80.23
N THR A 3 79.64 45.90 80.40
CA THR A 3 79.68 44.73 79.51
C THR A 3 78.96 45.03 78.19
N PRO A 4 79.53 44.69 77.01
CA PRO A 4 78.84 44.86 75.74
C PRO A 4 77.82 43.73 75.51
N LYS A 5 76.57 44.09 75.19
CA LYS A 5 75.53 43.14 74.76
C LYS A 5 75.88 42.56 73.39
N LYS A 6 76.09 41.24 73.32
CA LYS A 6 76.13 40.45 72.07
C LYS A 6 74.75 40.50 71.38
N ARG A 7 74.67 41.09 70.18
CA ARG A 7 73.50 40.97 69.27
C ARG A 7 73.44 39.54 68.71
N SER A 8 72.32 38.85 68.89
CA SER A 8 72.11 37.52 68.30
C SER A 8 71.90 37.63 66.78
N LYS A 9 72.74 36.95 65.99
CA LYS A 9 72.47 36.65 64.58
C LYS A 9 71.40 35.56 64.49
N ARG A 10 70.13 35.89 64.72
CA ARG A 10 69.00 35.06 64.24
C ARG A 10 68.44 35.76 63.02
N GLY A 11 68.82 35.25 61.83
CA GLY A 11 68.22 35.66 60.57
C GLY A 11 66.70 35.42 60.61
N ASN A 12 65.99 36.27 59.89
CA ASN A 12 64.55 36.46 59.94
C ASN A 12 63.77 35.27 59.31
N MET A 13 63.93 34.07 59.88
CA MET A 13 63.40 32.80 59.35
C MET A 13 61.87 32.82 59.22
N LEU A 14 61.18 33.58 60.09
CA LEU A 14 59.74 33.81 60.01
C LEU A 14 59.37 34.54 58.71
N VAL A 15 60.10 35.59 58.34
CA VAL A 15 59.85 36.36 57.11
C VAL A 15 60.09 35.51 55.86
N PHE A 16 61.09 34.63 55.88
CA PHE A 16 61.35 33.72 54.76
C PHE A 16 60.25 32.67 54.60
N ILE A 17 59.76 32.09 55.72
CA ILE A 17 58.63 31.15 55.72
C ILE A 17 57.36 31.85 55.22
N THR A 18 57.04 33.04 55.73
CA THR A 18 55.86 33.80 55.30
C THR A 18 55.93 34.15 53.81
N ALA A 19 57.08 34.64 53.31
CA ALA A 19 57.26 34.95 51.89
C ALA A 19 57.14 33.71 51.00
N SER A 20 57.74 32.59 51.41
CA SER A 20 57.66 31.31 50.68
C SER A 20 56.23 30.79 50.60
N THR A 21 55.47 30.88 51.71
CA THR A 21 54.04 30.49 51.74
C THR A 21 53.20 31.39 50.86
N PHE A 22 53.40 32.71 50.88
CA PHE A 22 52.66 33.63 49.99
C PHE A 22 52.96 33.36 48.51
N ILE A 23 54.21 33.06 48.16
CA ILE A 23 54.59 32.71 46.78
C ILE A 23 53.93 31.39 46.36
N LEU A 24 54.01 30.34 47.20
CA LEU A 24 53.40 29.05 46.89
C LEU A 24 51.87 29.14 46.78
N VAL A 25 51.21 29.80 47.73
CA VAL A 25 49.75 30.00 47.72
C VAL A 25 49.35 30.87 46.53
N GLY A 26 50.12 31.91 46.19
CA GLY A 26 49.90 32.74 45.02
C GLY A 26 50.00 31.93 43.71
N CYS A 27 51.08 31.17 43.53
CA CYS A 27 51.25 30.29 42.37
C CYS A 27 50.10 29.28 42.23
N LEU A 28 49.68 28.67 43.34
CA LEU A 28 48.61 27.68 43.36
C LEU A 28 47.23 28.32 43.06
N ALA A 29 46.98 29.54 43.54
CA ALA A 29 45.78 30.30 43.22
C ALA A 29 45.72 30.71 41.74
N PHE A 30 46.82 31.19 41.16
CA PHE A 30 46.90 31.52 39.73
C PHE A 30 46.72 30.27 38.85
N PHE A 31 47.35 29.15 39.22
CA PHE A 31 47.13 27.89 38.52
C PHE A 31 45.68 27.42 38.61
N ALA A 32 45.07 27.48 39.80
CA ALA A 32 43.67 27.09 40.00
C ALA A 32 42.71 27.96 39.18
N LEU A 33 42.92 29.28 39.13
CA LEU A 33 42.14 30.21 38.29
C LEU A 33 42.28 29.89 36.80
N GLY A 34 43.50 29.67 36.31
CA GLY A 34 43.76 29.29 34.92
C GLY A 34 43.13 27.95 34.55
N TYR A 35 43.23 26.97 35.46
CA TYR A 35 42.67 25.64 35.28
C TYR A 35 41.14 25.65 35.25
N VAL A 36 40.49 26.36 36.19
CA VAL A 36 39.02 26.50 36.21
C VAL A 36 38.52 27.20 34.95
N ARG A 37 39.21 28.24 34.48
CA ARG A 37 38.86 28.95 33.23
C ARG A 37 38.99 28.04 32.00
N LEU A 38 40.03 27.22 31.94
CA LEU A 38 40.23 26.26 30.85
C LEU A 38 39.15 25.17 30.85
N LEU A 39 38.87 24.57 32.02
CA LEU A 39 37.82 23.55 32.16
C LEU A 39 36.44 24.12 31.86
N GLY A 40 36.13 25.32 32.36
CA GLY A 40 34.87 26.02 32.08
C GLY A 40 34.68 26.25 30.58
N SER A 41 35.68 26.83 29.92
CA SER A 41 35.62 27.11 28.48
C SER A 41 35.49 25.83 27.62
N ASN A 42 36.13 24.73 28.04
CA ASN A 42 36.04 23.45 27.35
C ASN A 42 34.65 22.80 27.52
N ASN A 43 34.08 22.86 28.73
CA ASN A 43 32.75 22.34 28.98
C ASN A 43 31.68 23.13 28.21
N GLU A 44 31.79 24.46 28.19
CA GLU A 44 30.93 25.36 27.41
C GLU A 44 30.99 25.02 25.90
N GLN A 45 32.20 24.86 25.35
CA GLN A 45 32.41 24.46 23.96
C GLN A 45 31.75 23.14 23.61
N LYS A 46 31.91 22.15 24.50
CA LYS A 46 31.34 20.83 24.31
C LYS A 46 29.81 20.89 24.29
N THR A 47 29.20 21.60 25.24
CA THR A 47 27.74 21.76 25.29
C THR A 47 27.21 22.51 24.06
N ALA A 48 27.89 23.56 23.59
CA ALA A 48 27.46 24.31 22.41
C ALA A 48 27.50 23.47 21.12
N ILE A 49 28.56 22.70 20.89
CA ILE A 49 28.65 21.85 19.69
C ILE A 49 27.69 20.65 19.76
N GLU A 50 27.47 20.11 20.96
CA GLU A 50 26.48 19.05 21.19
C GLU A 50 25.05 19.56 20.88
N ALA A 51 24.71 20.77 21.30
CA ALA A 51 23.43 21.39 20.99
C ALA A 51 23.26 21.63 19.48
N ALA A 52 24.30 22.06 18.78
CA ALA A 52 24.29 22.24 17.33
C ALA A 52 24.03 20.90 16.60
N ALA A 53 24.75 19.84 17.00
CA ALA A 53 24.58 18.50 16.43
C ALA A 53 23.16 17.95 16.68
N LEU A 54 22.64 18.09 17.90
CA LEU A 54 21.28 17.66 18.26
C LEU A 54 20.20 18.43 17.50
N SER A 55 20.35 19.75 17.37
CA SER A 55 19.42 20.59 16.60
C SER A 55 19.41 20.19 15.13
N ALA A 56 20.59 19.97 14.54
CA ALA A 56 20.69 19.53 13.16
C ALA A 56 20.07 18.13 12.95
N ALA A 57 20.33 17.18 13.85
CA ALA A 57 19.73 15.84 13.78
C ALA A 57 18.20 15.86 13.94
N ARG A 58 17.66 16.77 14.76
CA ARG A 58 16.22 17.00 14.86
C ARG A 58 15.63 17.46 13.53
N ASP A 59 16.29 18.40 12.87
CA ASP A 59 15.79 18.96 11.62
C ASP A 59 15.90 17.97 10.47
N VAL A 60 16.99 17.19 10.39
CA VAL A 60 17.13 16.04 9.47
C VAL A 60 15.97 15.05 9.61
N SER A 61 15.49 14.83 10.83
CA SER A 61 14.38 13.89 11.09
C SER A 61 13.03 14.37 10.51
N ARG A 62 12.90 15.67 10.22
CA ARG A 62 11.66 16.31 9.73
C ARG A 62 11.62 16.48 8.21
N ILE A 63 12.77 16.45 7.54
CA ILE A 63 12.85 16.68 6.09
C ILE A 63 12.14 15.55 5.35
N VAL A 64 11.29 15.93 4.40
CA VAL A 64 10.56 15.00 3.54
C VAL A 64 10.74 15.37 2.08
N ILE A 65 10.73 14.35 1.22
CA ILE A 65 10.69 14.52 -0.24
C ILE A 65 9.63 13.61 -0.84
N GLN A 66 9.17 13.95 -2.03
CA GLN A 66 8.29 13.09 -2.81
C GLN A 66 9.06 12.34 -3.89
N THR A 67 8.74 11.06 -4.05
CA THR A 67 9.35 10.17 -5.03
C THR A 67 8.28 9.44 -5.83
N PRO A 68 8.50 9.18 -7.14
CA PRO A 68 7.60 8.33 -7.92
C PRO A 68 7.43 6.93 -7.35
N GLU A 69 8.47 6.39 -6.73
CA GLU A 69 8.50 4.99 -6.30
C GLU A 69 7.73 4.72 -4.99
N TYR A 70 7.78 5.67 -4.04
CA TYR A 70 7.25 5.47 -2.68
C TYR A 70 6.41 6.65 -2.15
N GLY A 71 6.09 7.63 -2.99
CA GLY A 71 5.35 8.81 -2.57
C GLY A 71 6.21 9.66 -1.64
N TRP A 72 5.64 10.13 -0.53
CA TRP A 72 6.36 10.92 0.47
C TRP A 72 7.25 10.03 1.35
N ILE A 73 8.54 10.35 1.38
CA ILE A 73 9.54 9.65 2.17
C ILE A 73 10.36 10.61 3.03
N GLY A 74 10.92 10.08 4.11
CA GLY A 74 11.81 10.82 5.00
C GLY A 74 12.69 9.89 5.83
N VAL A 75 13.42 10.46 6.78
CA VAL A 75 14.16 9.70 7.79
C VAL A 75 13.20 9.10 8.81
N SER A 76 12.16 9.85 9.18
CA SER A 76 11.09 9.42 10.09
C SER A 76 9.84 8.98 9.33
N ASP A 77 9.06 8.08 9.93
CA ASP A 77 7.66 7.93 9.56
C ASP A 77 6.86 9.13 10.10
N SER A 78 5.77 9.51 9.42
CA SER A 78 4.85 10.55 9.89
C SER A 78 3.42 10.19 9.52
N ALA A 79 2.48 10.37 10.46
CA ALA A 79 1.07 10.17 10.17
C ALA A 79 0.59 11.19 9.13
N PRO A 80 -0.54 10.90 8.46
CA PRO A 80 -1.16 11.82 7.52
C PRO A 80 -1.83 13.00 8.27
N ASN A 81 -1.02 13.90 8.80
CA ASN A 81 -1.43 15.09 9.54
C ASN A 81 -0.83 16.40 8.97
N GLY A 82 -0.10 16.31 7.86
CA GLY A 82 0.61 17.42 7.25
C GLY A 82 -0.12 18.01 6.06
N ALA A 83 -0.39 19.31 6.09
CA ALA A 83 -0.95 20.04 4.95
C ALA A 83 -0.01 20.07 3.73
N GLY A 84 1.29 19.79 3.93
CA GLY A 84 2.27 19.70 2.85
C GLY A 84 2.25 18.36 2.10
N THR A 85 1.57 17.34 2.64
CA THR A 85 1.47 16.01 2.05
C THR A 85 0.02 15.72 1.69
N VAL A 86 -0.58 16.52 0.81
CA VAL A 86 -1.99 16.41 0.41
C VAL A 86 -2.12 15.71 -0.95
N ALA A 87 -3.18 14.91 -1.14
CA ALA A 87 -3.62 14.40 -2.44
C ALA A 87 -4.70 15.31 -3.06
N ASP A 88 -5.05 15.12 -4.34
CA ASP A 88 -5.99 16.04 -5.01
C ASP A 88 -7.43 15.97 -4.46
N ASP A 89 -7.78 14.88 -3.77
CA ASP A 89 -9.03 14.78 -3.00
C ASP A 89 -8.99 15.50 -1.63
N ASN A 90 -7.95 16.31 -1.37
CA ASN A 90 -7.69 17.13 -0.18
C ASN A 90 -7.44 16.36 1.12
N TYR A 91 -7.29 15.04 1.07
CA TYR A 91 -6.83 14.26 2.23
C TYR A 91 -5.32 14.25 2.35
N TYR A 92 -4.84 14.18 3.59
CA TYR A 92 -3.43 14.04 3.88
C TYR A 92 -2.96 12.60 3.61
N VAL A 93 -1.75 12.45 3.08
CA VAL A 93 -1.06 11.18 2.85
C VAL A 93 0.14 11.04 3.80
N PRO A 94 0.48 9.80 4.22
CA PRO A 94 1.53 9.56 5.19
C PRO A 94 2.93 9.73 4.59
N VAL A 95 3.92 9.94 5.45
CA VAL A 95 5.34 9.88 5.09
C VAL A 95 5.92 8.56 5.57
N ARG A 96 6.63 7.86 4.68
CA ARG A 96 7.29 6.59 5.00
C ARG A 96 8.78 6.81 5.29
N GLY A 97 9.23 6.38 6.46
CA GLY A 97 10.63 6.39 6.85
C GLY A 97 11.44 5.41 5.99
N ILE A 98 12.64 5.80 5.59
CA ILE A 98 13.49 4.97 4.72
C ILE A 98 13.79 3.59 5.32
N ASN A 99 14.04 3.57 6.62
CA ASN A 99 14.27 2.35 7.38
C ASN A 99 13.03 1.43 7.39
N THR A 100 11.84 2.01 7.41
CA THR A 100 10.59 1.25 7.31
C THR A 100 10.38 0.70 5.90
N ILE A 101 10.72 1.45 4.84
CA ILE A 101 10.67 0.96 3.46
C ILE A 101 11.58 -0.27 3.29
N ILE A 102 12.86 -0.15 3.68
CA ILE A 102 13.85 -1.23 3.57
C ILE A 102 13.46 -2.43 4.44
N GLY A 103 13.03 -2.20 5.68
CA GLY A 103 12.57 -3.27 6.57
C GLY A 103 11.36 -4.02 6.03
N THR A 104 10.40 -3.30 5.43
CA THR A 104 9.20 -3.91 4.85
C THR A 104 9.52 -4.75 3.63
N ASN A 105 10.40 -4.27 2.76
CA ASN A 105 10.90 -5.05 1.63
C ASN A 105 11.58 -6.35 2.11
N ARG A 106 12.39 -6.27 3.18
CA ARG A 106 13.02 -7.45 3.81
C ARG A 106 11.97 -8.45 4.33
N VAL A 107 10.90 -7.99 4.97
CA VAL A 107 9.78 -8.84 5.41
C VAL A 107 9.14 -9.55 4.21
N CYS A 108 8.83 -8.80 3.14
CA CYS A 108 8.27 -9.37 1.91
C CYS A 108 9.21 -10.41 1.29
N ARG A 109 10.53 -10.18 1.34
CA ARG A 109 11.54 -11.14 0.84
C ARG A 109 11.54 -12.44 1.63
N ILE A 110 11.40 -12.37 2.95
CA ILE A 110 11.30 -13.57 3.80
C ILE A 110 10.00 -14.32 3.49
N ILE A 111 8.87 -13.62 3.35
CA ILE A 111 7.59 -14.23 2.97
C ILE A 111 7.72 -14.94 1.61
N ALA A 112 8.28 -14.28 0.59
CA ALA A 112 8.52 -14.88 -0.73
C ALA A 112 9.44 -16.11 -0.68
N ALA A 113 10.43 -16.10 0.22
CA ALA A 113 11.29 -17.25 0.47
C ALA A 113 10.55 -18.43 1.12
N GLU A 114 9.71 -18.16 2.11
CA GLU A 114 8.90 -19.16 2.81
C GLU A 114 7.83 -19.78 1.91
N LEU A 115 7.27 -18.98 0.99
CA LEU A 115 6.34 -19.46 -0.04
C LEU A 115 7.05 -20.21 -1.18
N ASN A 116 8.38 -20.16 -1.23
CA ASN A 116 9.20 -20.63 -2.34
C ASN A 116 8.74 -20.11 -3.72
N ASP A 117 8.40 -18.82 -3.80
CA ASP A 117 7.82 -18.22 -5.00
C ASP A 117 8.84 -17.32 -5.73
N ASP A 118 9.35 -17.78 -6.87
CA ASP A 118 10.39 -17.06 -7.63
C ASP A 118 9.88 -15.79 -8.31
N THR A 119 8.58 -15.73 -8.62
CA THR A 119 7.95 -14.53 -9.19
C THR A 119 7.89 -13.43 -8.13
N LEU A 120 7.42 -13.74 -6.92
CA LEU A 120 7.43 -12.83 -5.78
C LEU A 120 8.86 -12.38 -5.44
N LYS A 121 9.82 -13.31 -5.42
CA LYS A 121 11.24 -12.99 -5.21
C LYS A 121 11.75 -11.96 -6.22
N THR A 122 11.40 -12.11 -7.49
CA THR A 122 11.76 -11.18 -8.58
C THR A 122 11.13 -9.80 -8.37
N MET A 123 9.83 -9.75 -8.05
CA MET A 123 9.12 -8.51 -7.79
C MET A 123 9.66 -7.76 -6.56
N VAL A 124 9.93 -8.47 -5.47
CA VAL A 124 10.48 -7.87 -4.24
C VAL A 124 11.88 -7.32 -4.49
N ASN A 125 12.70 -7.98 -5.31
CA ASN A 125 14.00 -7.46 -5.71
C ASN A 125 13.85 -6.16 -6.51
N LYS A 126 12.86 -6.09 -7.42
CA LYS A 126 12.56 -4.85 -8.16
C LYS A 126 12.14 -3.71 -7.24
N ASP A 127 11.29 -3.99 -6.25
CA ASP A 127 10.90 -3.03 -5.24
C ASP A 127 12.11 -2.55 -4.40
N LEU A 128 13.10 -3.41 -4.13
CA LEU A 128 14.33 -3.00 -3.45
C LEU A 128 15.19 -2.06 -4.31
N GLU A 129 15.27 -2.28 -5.63
CA GLU A 129 15.93 -1.34 -6.55
C GLU A 129 15.28 0.05 -6.48
N TRP A 130 13.94 0.09 -6.48
CA TRP A 130 13.19 1.33 -6.32
C TRP A 130 13.39 1.98 -4.95
N ALA A 131 13.47 1.19 -3.88
CA ALA A 131 13.76 1.69 -2.54
C ALA A 131 15.16 2.34 -2.49
N LYS A 132 16.16 1.75 -3.14
CA LYS A 132 17.50 2.33 -3.27
C LYS A 132 17.53 3.62 -4.11
N LYS A 133 16.72 3.70 -5.17
CA LYS A 133 16.54 4.95 -5.93
C LYS A 133 15.93 6.07 -5.08
N ALA A 134 14.88 5.75 -4.32
CA ALA A 134 14.25 6.65 -3.37
C ALA A 134 15.24 7.10 -2.27
N GLN A 135 16.02 6.16 -1.72
CA GLN A 135 17.10 6.41 -0.76
C GLN A 135 18.13 7.41 -1.29
N ALA A 136 18.57 7.24 -2.54
CA ALA A 136 19.55 8.13 -3.17
C ALA A 136 19.02 9.56 -3.33
N LYS A 137 17.75 9.72 -3.72
CA LYS A 137 17.08 11.04 -3.80
C LYS A 137 17.01 11.71 -2.43
N LEU A 138 16.62 10.97 -1.40
CA LEU A 138 16.55 11.50 -0.03
C LEU A 138 17.93 11.87 0.49
N LYS A 139 18.95 11.02 0.28
CA LYS A 139 20.34 11.31 0.63
C LYS A 139 20.80 12.64 0.01
N ALA A 140 20.56 12.83 -1.29
CA ALA A 140 20.97 14.05 -1.98
C ALA A 140 20.29 15.30 -1.39
N GLU A 141 19.02 15.20 -0.99
CA GLU A 141 18.32 16.30 -0.34
C GLU A 141 18.88 16.61 1.06
N LEU A 142 19.15 15.58 1.86
CA LEU A 142 19.73 15.76 3.19
C LEU A 142 21.15 16.36 3.12
N ASP A 143 21.96 15.96 2.14
CA ASP A 143 23.30 16.54 1.93
C ASP A 143 23.21 18.04 1.58
N LYS A 144 22.27 18.44 0.72
CA LYS A 144 22.01 19.87 0.43
C LYS A 144 21.56 20.62 1.67
N ALA A 145 20.70 20.01 2.49
CA ALA A 145 20.18 20.62 3.71
C ALA A 145 21.27 20.97 4.74
N MET A 146 22.44 20.33 4.67
CA MET A 146 23.58 20.67 5.54
C MET A 146 24.25 22.00 5.15
N ALA A 147 24.00 22.54 3.96
CA ALA A 147 24.64 23.75 3.46
C ALA A 147 24.03 25.03 4.07
N LYS A 148 24.88 26.04 4.26
CA LYS A 148 24.45 27.37 4.72
C LYS A 148 23.49 28.01 3.73
N GLY A 149 22.34 28.46 4.21
CA GLY A 149 21.31 29.14 3.40
C GLY A 149 20.38 28.20 2.61
N TYR A 150 20.56 26.88 2.70
CA TYR A 150 19.61 25.94 2.10
C TYR A 150 18.34 25.82 2.94
N VAL A 151 17.20 25.73 2.26
CA VAL A 151 15.88 25.60 2.88
C VAL A 151 15.20 24.33 2.37
N ALA A 152 15.12 23.32 3.23
CA ALA A 152 14.35 22.11 2.97
C ALA A 152 12.89 22.27 3.42
N LYS A 153 12.06 21.23 3.18
CA LYS A 153 10.64 21.20 3.57
C LYS A 153 10.34 20.04 4.51
N ASP A 154 9.45 20.26 5.47
CA ASP A 154 8.86 19.21 6.29
C ASP A 154 7.49 18.75 5.78
N SER A 155 6.88 17.75 6.45
CA SER A 155 5.56 17.21 6.09
C SER A 155 4.41 18.22 6.17
N LYS A 156 4.62 19.35 6.86
CA LYS A 156 3.64 20.45 6.94
C LYS A 156 3.87 21.52 5.87
N GLY A 157 4.88 21.34 5.00
CA GLY A 157 5.30 22.33 4.00
C GLY A 157 6.11 23.49 4.59
N GLN A 158 6.49 23.41 5.87
CA GLN A 158 7.26 24.44 6.57
C GLN A 158 8.73 24.37 6.19
N ASN A 159 9.41 25.52 6.24
CA ASN A 159 10.84 25.63 5.98
C ASN A 159 11.64 24.93 7.09
N VAL A 160 12.64 24.16 6.68
CA VAL A 160 13.63 23.54 7.56
C VAL A 160 15.02 24.01 7.15
N GLU A 161 15.61 24.87 7.96
CA GLU A 161 16.94 25.46 7.74
C GLU A 161 17.96 24.85 8.71
N VAL A 162 18.44 23.63 8.40
CA VAL A 162 19.27 22.83 9.32
C VAL A 162 20.51 23.59 9.78
N TYR A 163 21.26 24.18 8.84
CA TYR A 163 22.48 24.93 9.17
C TYR A 163 22.19 26.11 10.10
N LYS A 164 21.16 26.90 9.77
CA LYS A 164 20.77 28.07 10.56
C LYS A 164 20.36 27.68 11.97
N ASN A 165 19.49 26.69 12.11
CA ASN A 165 19.01 26.23 13.40
C ASN A 165 20.15 25.64 14.26
N ALA A 166 21.11 24.94 13.64
CA ALA A 166 22.30 24.44 14.33
C ALA A 166 23.22 25.57 14.79
N GLU A 167 23.42 26.60 13.97
CA GLU A 167 24.20 27.78 14.33
C GLU A 167 23.52 28.58 15.46
N ASP A 168 22.21 28.77 15.38
CA ASP A 168 21.42 29.45 16.41
C ASP A 168 21.48 28.66 17.74
N ALA A 169 21.38 27.33 17.70
CA ALA A 169 21.54 26.47 18.88
C ALA A 169 22.96 26.54 19.48
N TYR A 170 23.99 26.61 18.63
CA TYR A 170 25.36 26.82 19.08
C TYR A 170 25.50 28.17 19.81
N LYS A 171 25.04 29.25 19.17
CA LYS A 171 25.13 30.63 19.69
C LYS A 171 24.31 30.82 20.98
N ALA A 172 23.17 30.14 21.12
CA ALA A 172 22.31 30.21 22.31
C ALA A 172 22.92 29.59 23.57
N ASN A 173 23.85 28.65 23.44
CA ASN A 173 24.53 28.01 24.58
C ASN A 173 25.80 28.75 25.04
N GLY A 174 26.06 29.95 24.50
CA GLY A 174 27.18 30.80 24.91
C GLY A 174 26.92 31.60 26.19
N VAL A 175 26.93 30.98 27.38
CA VAL A 175 26.97 31.71 28.66
C VAL A 175 28.42 31.82 29.15
N ARG A 176 28.93 33.06 29.21
CA ARG A 176 30.35 33.45 29.31
C ARG A 176 30.82 33.60 30.76
N MET A 177 30.86 32.53 31.54
CA MET A 177 31.02 32.69 33.00
C MET A 177 32.43 33.07 33.47
N THR A 178 33.52 32.77 32.74
CA THR A 178 34.88 33.05 33.25
C THR A 178 35.99 33.31 32.23
N GLY A 179 35.75 33.14 30.93
CA GLY A 179 36.74 33.44 29.89
C GLY A 179 36.06 34.03 28.66
N ALA A 180 36.50 35.22 28.23
CA ALA A 180 36.01 35.83 27.00
C ALA A 180 36.36 34.91 25.81
N SER A 181 35.40 34.11 25.37
CA SER A 181 35.54 33.23 24.23
C SER A 181 34.42 33.52 23.24
N ASP A 182 34.76 33.57 21.96
CA ASP A 182 33.85 33.98 20.89
C ASP A 182 33.81 32.90 19.82
N TYR A 183 32.59 32.55 19.38
CA TYR A 183 32.37 31.74 18.18
C TYR A 183 33.02 32.42 16.98
N VAL A 184 33.75 31.65 16.16
CA VAL A 184 34.27 32.15 14.89
C VAL A 184 33.14 32.09 13.86
N ASP A 185 32.62 33.25 13.46
CA ASP A 185 31.48 33.31 12.54
C ASP A 185 31.76 32.59 11.21
N GLY A 186 30.81 31.77 10.77
CA GLY A 186 30.96 30.92 9.58
C GLY A 186 31.87 29.70 9.75
N SER A 187 32.38 29.40 10.96
CA SER A 187 33.20 28.20 11.20
C SER A 187 32.40 26.90 11.35
N LEU A 188 31.08 26.99 11.59
CA LEU A 188 30.22 25.81 11.70
C LEU A 188 30.22 25.05 10.36
N LYS A 189 30.48 23.74 10.44
CA LYS A 189 30.36 22.78 9.35
C LYS A 189 29.49 21.61 9.80
N LEU A 190 28.48 21.30 8.99
CA LEU A 190 27.64 20.12 9.15
C LEU A 190 27.96 19.11 8.05
N THR A 191 28.07 17.83 8.41
CA THR A 191 28.27 16.74 7.45
C THR A 191 27.52 15.49 7.92
N LEU A 192 26.99 14.72 6.98
CA LEU A 192 26.37 13.43 7.26
C LEU A 192 27.39 12.30 7.13
N GLY A 193 27.24 11.27 7.95
CA GLY A 193 28.08 10.07 7.93
C GLY A 193 27.39 8.87 8.57
N SER A 194 28.18 7.83 8.79
CA SER A 194 27.80 6.54 9.35
C SER A 194 28.54 6.26 10.67
N LEU A 195 28.19 5.19 11.38
CA LEU A 195 28.93 4.70 12.55
C LEU A 195 29.62 3.38 12.22
N SER A 196 30.91 3.28 12.52
CA SER A 196 31.71 2.07 12.30
C SER A 196 31.24 0.85 13.10
N SER A 197 30.62 1.07 14.27
CA SER A 197 30.06 0.01 15.11
C SER A 197 28.53 -0.12 15.03
N GLY A 198 27.88 0.68 14.17
CA GLY A 198 26.42 0.82 14.18
C GLY A 198 25.86 1.42 15.47
N ALA A 199 24.55 1.66 15.46
CA ALA A 199 23.73 2.00 16.63
C ALA A 199 22.34 1.36 16.50
N PRO A 200 21.62 1.11 17.61
CA PRO A 200 20.26 0.60 17.53
C PRO A 200 19.37 1.50 16.68
N THR A 201 18.62 0.88 15.77
CA THR A 201 17.58 1.56 14.99
C THR A 201 16.23 1.50 15.74
N ASN A 202 15.22 2.18 15.20
CA ASN A 202 13.83 2.04 15.64
C ASN A 202 13.05 0.95 14.88
N VAL A 203 13.69 0.18 14.00
CA VAL A 203 13.01 -0.85 13.20
C VAL A 203 12.99 -2.18 13.95
N PRO A 204 11.82 -2.68 14.36
CA PRO A 204 11.74 -3.95 15.05
C PRO A 204 12.07 -5.11 14.12
N LEU A 205 12.59 -6.20 14.69
CA LEU A 205 12.73 -7.45 13.98
C LEU A 205 11.35 -8.01 13.59
N PRO A 206 11.25 -8.68 12.42
CA PRO A 206 10.01 -9.29 11.96
C PRO A 206 9.44 -10.30 12.95
N ARG A 207 8.11 -10.46 12.92
CA ARG A 207 7.40 -11.46 13.71
C ARG A 207 6.99 -12.67 12.85
N PRO A 208 7.04 -13.90 13.40
CA PRO A 208 7.65 -14.25 14.69
C PRO A 208 9.18 -14.12 14.65
N LEU A 209 9.83 -13.83 15.79
CA LEU A 209 11.27 -13.56 15.87
C LEU A 209 12.15 -14.68 15.28
N LEU A 210 11.69 -15.93 15.38
CA LEU A 210 12.38 -17.10 14.78
C LEU A 210 12.54 -16.98 13.25
N LYS A 211 11.66 -16.23 12.58
CA LYS A 211 11.69 -15.99 11.13
C LYS A 211 12.48 -14.73 10.76
N ALA A 212 12.96 -13.94 11.73
CA ALA A 212 13.67 -12.70 11.45
C ALA A 212 15.00 -12.92 10.72
N GLN A 213 15.66 -14.07 10.92
CA GLN A 213 16.96 -14.41 10.31
C GLN A 213 18.01 -13.31 10.54
N VAL A 214 18.18 -12.86 11.79
CA VAL A 214 19.15 -11.82 12.16
C VAL A 214 20.10 -12.35 13.25
N PRO A 215 21.43 -12.37 13.01
CA PRO A 215 22.41 -12.75 14.02
C PRO A 215 22.36 -11.83 15.25
N ALA A 216 22.69 -12.35 16.43
CA ALA A 216 22.69 -11.57 17.68
C ALA A 216 23.58 -10.30 17.61
N ALA A 217 24.70 -10.37 16.89
CA ALA A 217 25.61 -9.24 16.71
C ALA A 217 25.05 -8.11 15.81
N ALA A 218 24.02 -8.40 15.02
CA ALA A 218 23.41 -7.44 14.08
C ALA A 218 22.08 -6.86 14.61
N GLN A 219 21.82 -7.02 15.90
CA GLN A 219 20.60 -6.55 16.56
C GLN A 219 20.87 -6.04 17.98
N THR A 220 19.92 -5.28 18.52
CA THR A 220 19.90 -4.87 19.92
C THR A 220 18.45 -4.77 20.37
N ASN A 221 18.07 -5.43 21.47
CA ASN A 221 16.71 -5.42 22.02
C ASN A 221 15.60 -5.76 21.00
N ASN A 222 15.86 -6.71 20.09
CA ASN A 222 14.98 -7.06 18.97
C ASN A 222 14.74 -5.93 17.95
N PHE A 223 15.69 -5.00 17.81
CA PHE A 223 15.76 -4.02 16.74
C PHE A 223 17.01 -4.24 15.89
N TYR A 224 16.95 -3.86 14.62
CA TYR A 224 18.12 -3.92 13.74
C TYR A 224 19.22 -2.96 14.22
N LEU A 225 20.48 -3.37 14.06
CA LEU A 225 21.63 -2.49 14.22
C LEU A 225 21.87 -1.72 12.90
N SER A 226 22.11 -0.41 12.98
CA SER A 226 22.38 0.41 11.80
C SER A 226 23.75 0.10 11.20
N TYR A 227 23.94 0.43 9.92
CA TYR A 227 25.22 0.28 9.21
C TYR A 227 25.81 -1.14 9.30
N THR A 228 24.93 -2.13 9.39
CA THR A 228 25.24 -3.56 9.44
C THR A 228 24.42 -4.24 8.36
N ASN A 229 25.08 -5.06 7.52
CA ASN A 229 24.37 -5.81 6.49
C ASN A 229 23.69 -7.05 7.11
N VAL A 230 22.41 -7.24 6.83
CA VAL A 230 21.58 -8.36 7.31
C VAL A 230 20.89 -9.08 6.14
N PRO A 231 21.65 -9.84 5.33
CA PRO A 231 21.15 -10.37 4.07
C PRO A 231 20.05 -11.41 4.27
N VAL A 232 19.21 -11.57 3.25
CA VAL A 232 18.20 -12.65 3.15
C VAL A 232 18.37 -13.31 1.79
N GLN A 233 18.77 -14.58 1.77
CA GLN A 233 19.01 -15.35 0.54
C GLN A 233 19.90 -14.62 -0.49
N GLY A 234 21.02 -14.04 -0.03
CA GLY A 234 21.98 -13.33 -0.88
C GLY A 234 21.56 -11.91 -1.29
N VAL A 235 20.41 -11.40 -0.82
CA VAL A 235 20.00 -10.02 -1.03
C VAL A 235 20.34 -9.19 0.21
N ASP A 236 21.07 -8.09 0.01
CA ASP A 236 21.60 -7.25 1.09
C ASP A 236 20.61 -6.20 1.62
N TYR A 237 20.59 -6.06 2.95
CA TYR A 237 19.76 -5.09 3.66
C TYR A 237 20.59 -4.31 4.66
N VAL A 238 20.64 -2.99 4.48
CA VAL A 238 21.39 -2.07 5.35
C VAL A 238 20.46 -0.98 5.85
N PHE A 239 20.41 -0.79 7.17
CA PHE A 239 19.58 0.22 7.83
C PHE A 239 20.41 1.46 8.19
N ALA A 240 19.80 2.63 8.03
CA ALA A 240 20.36 3.91 8.44
C ALA A 240 20.34 4.09 9.97
N GLY A 241 21.24 4.93 10.49
CA GLY A 241 21.32 5.24 11.92
C GLY A 241 20.19 6.16 12.37
N ILE A 242 19.02 5.59 12.64
CA ILE A 242 17.79 6.32 13.01
C ILE A 242 17.22 5.67 14.26
N GLY A 243 17.30 6.39 15.37
CA GLY A 243 16.91 5.90 16.70
C GLY A 243 15.44 6.16 17.02
N ASP A 244 15.04 5.75 18.22
CA ASP A 244 13.78 6.11 18.87
C ASP A 244 13.80 7.56 19.40
N ALA A 245 14.97 8.04 19.82
CA ALA A 245 15.21 9.39 20.29
C ALA A 245 16.48 9.99 19.69
N ILE A 246 16.49 11.33 19.63
CA ILE A 246 17.65 12.08 19.17
C ILE A 246 18.69 12.03 20.28
N LYS A 247 19.89 11.58 19.96
CA LYS A 247 20.94 11.39 20.97
C LYS A 247 22.33 11.66 20.40
N LEU A 248 23.22 12.07 21.29
CA LEU A 248 24.64 12.18 20.98
C LEU A 248 25.23 10.77 20.78
N VAL A 249 26.15 10.68 19.83
CA VAL A 249 26.93 9.46 19.54
C VAL A 249 28.41 9.79 19.55
N ASP A 250 29.23 8.78 19.83
CA ASP A 250 30.68 8.95 19.92
C ASP A 250 31.27 9.38 18.57
N SER A 251 31.86 10.57 18.54
CA SER A 251 32.46 11.15 17.34
C SER A 251 33.67 10.35 16.84
N LYS A 252 34.32 9.55 17.70
CA LYS A 252 35.43 8.65 17.29
C LYS A 252 34.95 7.47 16.44
N LYS A 253 33.67 7.13 16.53
CA LYS A 253 33.04 6.05 15.75
C LYS A 253 32.43 6.55 14.44
N TRP A 254 32.34 7.85 14.26
CA TRP A 254 31.81 8.45 13.05
C TRP A 254 32.76 8.24 11.87
N VAL A 255 32.21 7.87 10.73
CA VAL A 255 32.94 7.74 9.46
C VAL A 255 32.15 8.42 8.35
N ALA A 256 32.83 9.05 7.40
CA ALA A 256 32.17 9.75 6.29
C ALA A 256 31.41 8.78 5.37
N SER A 257 31.96 7.58 5.20
CA SER A 257 31.35 6.47 4.47
C SER A 257 31.92 5.15 4.98
N ASN A 258 31.12 4.09 4.97
CA ASN A 258 31.56 2.74 5.30
C ASN A 258 31.64 1.88 4.03
N GLY A 259 32.83 1.84 3.41
CA GLY A 259 33.08 1.10 2.17
C GLY A 259 32.97 -0.42 2.25
N SER A 260 32.74 -1.00 3.43
CA SER A 260 32.45 -2.43 3.58
C SER A 260 30.98 -2.79 3.33
N LEU A 261 30.10 -1.79 3.24
CA LEU A 261 28.66 -2.00 3.04
C LEU A 261 28.31 -1.99 1.54
N PRO A 262 27.34 -2.82 1.12
CA PRO A 262 26.90 -2.89 -0.28
C PRO A 262 26.19 -1.60 -0.74
N TYR A 263 25.57 -0.89 0.20
CA TYR A 263 25.03 0.45 0.05
C TYR A 263 24.80 1.02 1.47
N GLU A 264 24.70 2.33 1.60
CA GLU A 264 24.40 2.97 2.87
C GLU A 264 23.63 4.28 2.68
N MET A 265 22.91 4.68 3.73
CA MET A 265 22.35 6.02 3.83
C MET A 265 22.92 6.71 5.07
N PRO A 266 23.86 7.65 4.88
CA PRO A 266 24.43 8.42 5.96
C PRO A 266 23.37 9.32 6.61
N THR A 267 23.12 9.12 7.90
CA THR A 267 22.16 9.94 8.66
C THR A 267 22.75 10.55 9.92
N ILE A 268 23.96 10.15 10.33
CA ILE A 268 24.58 10.70 11.54
C ILE A 268 25.14 12.07 11.23
N VAL A 269 24.61 13.09 11.90
CA VAL A 269 25.07 14.46 11.75
C VAL A 269 26.34 14.64 12.55
N LYS A 270 27.40 15.10 11.92
CA LYS A 270 28.61 15.62 12.57
C LYS A 270 28.60 17.15 12.47
N ALA A 271 28.71 17.82 13.60
CA ALA A 271 28.91 19.26 13.70
C ALA A 271 30.35 19.54 14.11
N GLU A 272 31.01 20.45 13.39
CA GLU A 272 32.35 20.96 13.71
C GLU A 272 32.31 22.49 13.74
N ALA A 273 32.90 23.12 14.75
CA ALA A 273 33.00 24.58 14.83
C ALA A 273 34.33 25.01 15.48
N GLU A 274 34.78 26.22 15.17
CA GLU A 274 35.93 26.85 15.81
C GLU A 274 35.48 27.90 16.84
N GLN A 275 36.16 27.93 17.98
CA GLN A 275 35.98 28.97 18.98
C GLN A 275 37.33 29.62 19.29
N GLN A 276 37.32 30.94 19.39
CA GLN A 276 38.49 31.72 19.76
C GLN A 276 38.47 31.97 21.27
N LEU A 277 39.43 31.40 21.99
CA LEU A 277 39.68 31.67 23.40
C LEU A 277 40.57 32.91 23.53
N LYS A 278 40.07 34.00 24.13
CA LYS A 278 40.92 35.14 24.47
C LYS A 278 41.76 34.78 25.70
N GLY A 279 43.06 34.60 25.49
CA GLY A 279 44.07 34.44 26.53
C GLY A 279 45.02 35.65 26.58
N ASP A 280 46.15 35.51 27.27
CA ASP A 280 47.16 36.59 27.42
C ASP A 280 47.99 36.85 26.15
N GLN A 281 47.83 36.00 25.12
CA GLN A 281 48.43 36.22 23.80
C GLN A 281 47.53 37.09 22.91
N VAL A 282 48.15 38.03 22.17
CA VAL A 282 47.50 39.03 21.31
C VAL A 282 46.49 38.44 20.32
N ASN A 283 46.64 37.18 19.90
CA ASN A 283 45.76 36.51 18.91
C ASN A 283 44.81 35.44 19.49
N GLY A 284 44.92 35.09 20.79
CA GLY A 284 44.15 34.00 21.41
C GLY A 284 44.46 32.59 20.84
N TYR A 285 43.74 31.57 21.33
CA TYR A 285 43.85 30.19 20.83
C TYR A 285 42.55 29.77 20.12
N LYS A 286 42.67 29.10 18.97
CA LYS A 286 41.53 28.47 18.29
C LYS A 286 41.40 27.02 18.72
N VAL A 287 40.21 26.64 19.18
CA VAL A 287 39.89 25.26 19.52
C VAL A 287 38.77 24.77 18.59
N ARG A 288 38.93 23.56 18.03
CA ARG A 288 37.90 22.90 17.24
C ARG A 288 37.10 21.96 18.14
N ALA A 289 35.79 22.18 18.20
CA ALA A 289 34.85 21.30 18.88
C ALA A 289 34.14 20.41 17.84
N VAL A 290 33.91 19.15 18.19
CA VAL A 290 33.24 18.16 17.32
C VAL A 290 32.22 17.37 18.14
N ALA A 291 30.99 17.30 17.65
CA ALA A 291 29.97 16.40 18.17
C ALA A 291 29.25 15.68 17.04
N CYS A 292 28.70 14.51 17.36
CA CYS A 292 27.88 13.74 16.44
C CYS A 292 26.54 13.41 17.09
N ALA A 293 25.46 13.44 16.31
CA ALA A 293 24.11 13.13 16.76
C ALA A 293 23.40 12.18 15.80
N GLN A 294 22.69 11.22 16.36
CA GLN A 294 21.80 10.32 15.65
C GLN A 294 20.40 10.93 15.58
N PRO A 295 19.78 11.03 14.38
CA PRO A 295 18.40 11.46 14.24
C PRO A 295 17.43 10.40 14.79
N ALA A 296 16.17 10.81 14.99
CA ALA A 296 15.13 9.94 15.51
C ALA A 296 14.01 9.77 14.49
N ASN A 297 13.35 8.63 14.57
CA ASN A 297 12.04 8.44 13.96
C ASN A 297 10.99 8.65 15.05
N VAL A 298 10.20 9.71 14.91
CA VAL A 298 9.00 9.91 15.73
C VAL A 298 7.96 8.97 15.15
N THR A 299 7.96 7.71 15.58
CA THR A 299 7.07 6.69 15.04
C THR A 299 5.62 7.04 15.37
N ASP A 300 4.94 7.68 14.42
CA ASP A 300 3.51 7.93 14.45
C ASP A 300 2.77 6.64 14.08
N PRO A 301 1.63 6.27 14.71
CA PRO A 301 0.85 5.13 14.29
C PRO A 301 0.50 5.26 12.81
N LYS A 302 0.99 4.31 12.01
CA LYS A 302 0.62 4.24 10.61
C LYS A 302 -0.87 3.97 10.48
N PRO A 303 -1.52 4.54 9.45
CA PRO A 303 -2.90 4.23 9.16
C PRO A 303 -3.09 2.73 8.90
N PHE A 304 -4.32 2.25 9.07
CA PHE A 304 -4.65 0.86 8.75
C PHE A 304 -4.20 0.51 7.30
N PRO A 305 -3.63 -0.69 7.08
CA PRO A 305 -3.15 -1.09 5.75
C PRO A 305 -4.27 -1.19 4.70
N GLY A 306 -5.52 -1.29 5.14
CA GLY A 306 -6.67 -1.65 4.33
C GLY A 306 -6.84 -3.16 4.25
N ALA A 307 -7.86 -3.58 3.51
CA ALA A 307 -8.23 -4.98 3.33
C ALA A 307 -7.83 -5.48 1.94
N PHE A 308 -7.32 -6.71 1.91
CA PHE A 308 -7.19 -7.49 0.68
C PHE A 308 -8.46 -8.31 0.51
N THR A 309 -9.06 -8.30 -0.68
CA THR A 309 -10.35 -8.94 -0.92
C THR A 309 -10.34 -9.90 -2.09
N PHE A 310 -11.12 -10.97 -1.96
CA PHE A 310 -11.51 -11.84 -3.05
C PHE A 310 -13.02 -11.78 -3.21
N SER A 311 -13.48 -11.41 -4.39
CA SER A 311 -14.90 -11.18 -4.67
C SER A 311 -15.42 -12.22 -5.64
N PHE A 312 -16.45 -12.97 -5.23
CA PHE A 312 -17.15 -13.95 -6.06
C PHE A 312 -18.64 -13.59 -6.13
N PRO A 313 -19.02 -12.47 -6.75
CA PRO A 313 -20.42 -12.05 -6.87
C PRO A 313 -21.30 -13.11 -7.55
N ASP A 314 -20.72 -13.96 -8.40
CA ASP A 314 -21.42 -14.95 -9.23
C ASP A 314 -21.34 -16.40 -8.72
N GLY A 315 -20.93 -16.56 -7.46
CA GLY A 315 -20.67 -17.85 -6.83
C GLY A 315 -19.18 -18.21 -6.82
N LEU A 316 -18.80 -19.06 -5.87
CA LEU A 316 -17.41 -19.49 -5.70
C LEU A 316 -16.88 -20.23 -6.93
N CYS A 317 -15.58 -20.08 -7.18
CA CYS A 317 -14.83 -20.88 -8.14
C CYS A 317 -14.09 -22.02 -7.41
N PRO A 318 -14.55 -23.28 -7.52
CA PRO A 318 -13.99 -24.40 -6.76
C PRO A 318 -12.52 -24.70 -7.09
N GLU A 319 -12.06 -24.35 -8.29
CA GLU A 319 -10.67 -24.52 -8.73
C GLU A 319 -9.70 -23.59 -8.00
N ILE A 320 -10.21 -22.48 -7.44
CA ILE A 320 -9.46 -21.52 -6.63
C ILE A 320 -10.06 -21.50 -5.21
N PRO A 321 -9.80 -22.54 -4.38
CA PRO A 321 -10.45 -22.68 -3.07
C PRO A 321 -9.89 -21.73 -2.00
N ASN A 322 -8.75 -21.09 -2.25
CA ASN A 322 -8.09 -20.15 -1.34
C ASN A 322 -7.18 -19.18 -2.13
N PRO A 323 -6.66 -18.11 -1.50
CA PRO A 323 -5.79 -17.16 -2.18
C PRO A 323 -4.53 -17.78 -2.79
N GLY A 324 -3.91 -18.77 -2.13
CA GLY A 324 -2.67 -19.40 -2.62
C GLY A 324 -2.85 -20.21 -3.89
N ALA A 325 -4.05 -20.70 -4.19
CA ALA A 325 -4.33 -21.43 -5.43
C ALA A 325 -4.03 -20.58 -6.68
N LEU A 326 -4.22 -19.26 -6.62
CA LEU A 326 -3.85 -18.37 -7.73
C LEU A 326 -2.34 -18.32 -8.00
N LEU A 327 -1.49 -18.66 -7.02
CA LEU A 327 -0.03 -18.67 -7.21
C LEU A 327 0.43 -19.83 -8.10
N THR A 328 -0.35 -20.91 -8.18
CA THR A 328 0.07 -22.15 -8.85
C THR A 328 -0.90 -22.60 -9.95
N TYR A 329 -2.09 -22.01 -10.04
CA TYR A 329 -3.08 -22.36 -11.05
C TYR A 329 -2.54 -22.11 -12.48
N ALA A 330 -2.51 -23.15 -13.30
CA ALA A 330 -1.75 -23.17 -14.57
C ALA A 330 -2.12 -22.02 -15.52
N ASN A 331 -3.41 -21.74 -15.71
CA ASN A 331 -3.85 -20.65 -16.60
C ASN A 331 -3.54 -19.26 -16.02
N ALA A 332 -3.55 -19.10 -14.69
CA ALA A 332 -3.15 -17.85 -14.05
C ALA A 332 -1.63 -17.61 -14.19
N GLN A 333 -0.83 -18.67 -14.33
CA GLN A 333 0.62 -18.62 -14.55
C GLN A 333 1.03 -18.72 -16.02
N LYS A 334 0.09 -18.62 -16.96
CA LYS A 334 0.35 -18.84 -18.39
C LYS A 334 1.45 -17.89 -18.89
N PRO A 335 2.45 -18.39 -19.65
CA PRO A 335 3.47 -17.54 -20.28
C PRO A 335 2.88 -16.55 -21.28
N GLY A 336 3.60 -15.44 -21.51
CA GLY A 336 3.20 -14.40 -22.47
C GLY A 336 2.28 -13.35 -21.86
N ILE A 337 1.49 -12.69 -22.72
CA ILE A 337 0.52 -11.67 -22.33
C ILE A 337 -0.86 -12.32 -22.35
N THR A 338 -1.43 -12.50 -21.17
CA THR A 338 -2.76 -13.11 -20.94
C THR A 338 -3.63 -12.30 -20.00
N ALA A 339 -3.08 -11.22 -19.45
CA ALA A 339 -3.78 -10.20 -18.67
C ALA A 339 -3.50 -8.83 -19.27
N SER A 340 -4.43 -7.90 -19.10
CA SER A 340 -4.18 -6.47 -19.32
C SER A 340 -3.44 -5.88 -18.11
N TRP A 341 -2.73 -4.79 -18.34
CA TRP A 341 -2.07 -4.01 -17.30
C TRP A 341 -2.42 -2.56 -17.55
N MET A 342 -3.41 -2.02 -16.82
CA MET A 342 -4.06 -0.76 -17.13
C MET A 342 -4.18 0.15 -15.91
N TYR A 343 -4.53 1.41 -16.16
CA TYR A 343 -4.88 2.40 -15.14
C TYR A 343 -5.97 3.33 -15.67
N ALA A 344 -6.72 3.95 -14.75
CA ALA A 344 -7.63 5.04 -15.09
C ALA A 344 -6.85 6.35 -15.20
N LYS A 345 -6.95 7.02 -16.34
CA LYS A 345 -6.29 8.28 -16.65
C LYS A 345 -7.30 9.42 -16.58
N ASP A 346 -6.86 10.57 -16.06
CA ASP A 346 -7.61 11.83 -16.02
C ASP A 346 -8.90 11.76 -15.15
N GLY A 347 -8.97 10.83 -14.20
CA GLY A 347 -10.05 10.72 -13.21
C GLY A 347 -10.44 9.29 -12.83
N ASP A 348 -11.48 9.18 -12.01
CA ASP A 348 -12.02 7.90 -11.54
C ASP A 348 -12.93 7.24 -12.59
N TYR A 349 -12.59 6.02 -13.02
CA TYR A 349 -13.31 5.33 -14.08
C TYR A 349 -14.28 4.27 -13.52
N PRO A 350 -15.52 4.17 -14.03
CA PRO A 350 -16.13 4.93 -15.14
C PRO A 350 -16.93 6.17 -14.70
N VAL A 351 -16.86 6.56 -13.43
CA VAL A 351 -17.78 7.54 -12.84
C VAL A 351 -17.56 8.99 -13.29
N GLU A 352 -16.38 9.31 -13.83
CA GLU A 352 -16.00 10.64 -14.34
C GLU A 352 -15.83 10.65 -15.87
N GLN A 353 -16.49 9.74 -16.59
CA GLN A 353 -16.56 9.77 -18.05
C GLN A 353 -17.26 11.05 -18.59
N PRO A 354 -16.91 11.50 -19.81
CA PRO A 354 -15.93 10.91 -20.74
C PRO A 354 -14.48 11.35 -20.48
N VAL A 355 -14.23 12.12 -19.42
CA VAL A 355 -12.88 12.64 -19.11
C VAL A 355 -11.98 11.49 -18.64
N ALA A 356 -12.46 10.70 -17.69
CA ALA A 356 -11.75 9.50 -17.24
C ALA A 356 -11.74 8.42 -18.33
N THR A 357 -10.57 7.88 -18.66
CA THR A 357 -10.41 6.79 -19.64
C THR A 357 -9.44 5.70 -19.14
N MET A 358 -9.65 4.46 -19.56
CA MET A 358 -8.69 3.38 -19.27
C MET A 358 -7.53 3.42 -20.27
N GLN A 359 -6.30 3.26 -19.78
CA GLN A 359 -5.08 3.29 -20.57
C GLN A 359 -4.13 2.17 -20.15
N ASN A 360 -3.26 1.74 -21.07
CA ASN A 360 -2.19 0.78 -20.74
C ASN A 360 -1.20 1.40 -19.76
N LEU A 361 -0.95 0.68 -18.67
CA LEU A 361 0.07 0.99 -17.68
C LEU A 361 1.37 0.29 -18.08
N GLY A 362 2.51 0.97 -17.93
CA GLY A 362 3.82 0.37 -18.21
C GLY A 362 4.09 -0.84 -17.31
N PHE A 363 4.48 -1.96 -17.91
CA PHE A 363 4.76 -3.19 -17.16
C PHE A 363 6.19 -3.15 -16.57
N PRO A 364 6.37 -3.14 -15.25
CA PRO A 364 7.68 -2.85 -14.65
C PRO A 364 8.66 -4.03 -14.65
N TYR A 365 8.23 -5.19 -15.17
CA TYR A 365 8.97 -6.46 -15.13
C TYR A 365 9.28 -7.01 -16.53
N ASP A 366 9.27 -6.15 -17.56
CA ASP A 366 9.54 -6.54 -18.94
C ASP A 366 10.78 -7.42 -19.07
N GLY A 367 10.61 -8.55 -19.78
CA GLY A 367 11.67 -9.55 -20.01
C GLY A 367 12.03 -10.42 -18.80
N LEU A 368 11.51 -10.11 -17.60
CA LEU A 368 11.73 -10.91 -16.39
C LEU A 368 10.51 -11.76 -16.04
N LEU A 369 9.30 -11.25 -16.26
CA LEU A 369 8.05 -11.91 -15.90
C LEU A 369 7.01 -11.82 -17.02
N PRO A 370 6.08 -12.78 -17.14
CA PRO A 370 4.93 -12.69 -18.04
C PRO A 370 3.90 -11.66 -17.55
N VAL A 371 3.05 -11.17 -18.45
CA VAL A 371 1.90 -10.32 -18.10
C VAL A 371 0.68 -11.23 -17.96
N ASN A 372 0.42 -11.74 -16.75
CA ASN A 372 -0.67 -12.66 -16.47
C ASN A 372 -1.33 -12.40 -15.10
N THR A 373 -2.45 -13.07 -14.84
CA THR A 373 -3.23 -12.92 -13.59
C THR A 373 -2.40 -13.21 -12.35
N GLY A 374 -1.53 -14.23 -12.41
CA GLY A 374 -0.67 -14.61 -11.31
C GLY A 374 0.32 -13.51 -10.92
N VAL A 375 0.81 -12.75 -11.88
CA VAL A 375 1.69 -11.60 -11.68
C VAL A 375 0.90 -10.40 -11.14
N ALA A 376 -0.28 -10.10 -11.69
CA ALA A 376 -1.15 -9.03 -11.16
C ALA A 376 -1.55 -9.28 -9.71
N PHE A 377 -1.94 -10.51 -9.37
CA PHE A 377 -2.27 -10.91 -8.00
C PHE A 377 -1.10 -10.72 -7.04
N ARG A 378 0.10 -11.21 -7.41
CA ARG A 378 1.32 -11.05 -6.60
C ARG A 378 1.70 -9.60 -6.40
N ARG A 379 1.47 -8.74 -7.39
CA ARG A 379 1.71 -7.31 -7.26
C ARG A 379 0.82 -6.69 -6.20
N GLY A 380 -0.49 -6.95 -6.25
CA GLY A 380 -1.42 -6.50 -5.21
C GLY A 380 -1.06 -7.00 -3.81
N LEU A 381 -0.59 -8.25 -3.68
CA LEU A 381 -0.12 -8.78 -2.39
C LEU A 381 1.06 -7.97 -1.84
N ILE A 382 2.07 -7.70 -2.67
CA ILE A 382 3.26 -6.93 -2.27
C ILE A 382 2.87 -5.51 -1.86
N ASP A 383 1.98 -4.85 -2.60
CA ASP A 383 1.56 -3.49 -2.30
C ASP A 383 0.73 -3.39 -1.02
N TRP A 384 -0.14 -4.37 -0.77
CA TRP A 384 -0.85 -4.47 0.51
C TRP A 384 0.10 -4.76 1.69
N TRP A 385 1.04 -5.70 1.54
CA TRP A 385 2.05 -5.99 2.58
C TRP A 385 2.95 -4.78 2.87
N LYS A 386 3.28 -3.98 1.83
CA LYS A 386 4.02 -2.73 1.98
C LYS A 386 3.32 -1.72 2.88
N ARG A 387 1.99 -1.69 2.87
CA ARG A 387 1.20 -0.83 3.76
C ARG A 387 1.21 -1.33 5.20
N ALA A 388 1.20 -2.64 5.41
CA ALA A 388 1.35 -3.26 6.73
C ALA A 388 2.71 -2.95 7.38
N GLY A 389 3.73 -2.77 6.56
CA GLY A 389 5.05 -2.35 7.02
C GLY A 389 5.82 -3.47 7.72
N THR A 390 6.78 -3.09 8.57
CA THR A 390 7.64 -4.03 9.31
C THR A 390 6.91 -4.84 10.38
N LYS A 391 5.66 -4.50 10.68
CA LYS A 391 4.82 -5.20 11.67
C LYS A 391 4.16 -6.46 11.13
N LEU A 392 4.05 -6.61 9.81
CA LEU A 392 3.38 -7.76 9.20
C LEU A 392 3.96 -9.07 9.75
N ASN A 393 3.08 -9.92 10.27
CA ASN A 393 3.47 -11.23 10.76
C ASN A 393 3.69 -12.17 9.58
N ILE A 394 4.95 -12.61 9.42
CA ILE A 394 5.39 -13.49 8.33
C ILE A 394 4.59 -14.79 8.31
N SER A 395 4.42 -15.44 9.46
CA SER A 395 3.70 -16.71 9.54
C SER A 395 2.24 -16.55 9.14
N SER A 396 1.61 -15.44 9.55
CA SER A 396 0.22 -15.16 9.21
C SER A 396 0.04 -14.88 7.71
N ALA A 397 0.97 -14.14 7.10
CA ALA A 397 0.99 -13.88 5.65
C ALA A 397 1.19 -15.16 4.83
N VAL A 398 2.09 -16.05 5.26
CA VAL A 398 2.31 -17.36 4.62
C VAL A 398 1.08 -18.24 4.81
N ALA A 399 0.50 -18.27 6.01
CA ALA A 399 -0.66 -19.11 6.31
C ALA A 399 -1.90 -18.70 5.50
N MET A 400 -2.14 -17.39 5.30
CA MET A 400 -3.20 -16.90 4.41
C MET A 400 -3.19 -17.56 3.02
N LEU A 401 -2.00 -17.90 2.51
CA LEU A 401 -1.82 -18.49 1.18
C LEU A 401 -1.77 -20.03 1.23
N ASN A 402 -1.11 -20.62 2.22
CA ASN A 402 -0.79 -22.05 2.20
C ASN A 402 -1.63 -22.91 3.15
N ASP A 403 -2.30 -22.32 4.14
CA ASP A 403 -3.06 -23.10 5.12
C ASP A 403 -4.46 -23.42 4.59
N ALA A 404 -4.73 -24.72 4.40
CA ALA A 404 -5.99 -25.22 3.87
C ALA A 404 -7.21 -24.90 4.76
N THR A 405 -7.00 -24.55 6.03
CA THR A 405 -8.09 -24.13 6.93
C THR A 405 -8.68 -22.77 6.55
N TYR A 406 -7.99 -21.96 5.75
CA TYR A 406 -8.42 -20.63 5.31
C TYR A 406 -9.00 -20.61 3.90
N LYS A 407 -9.65 -21.70 3.51
CA LYS A 407 -10.44 -21.77 2.29
C LYS A 407 -11.58 -20.75 2.28
N PHE A 408 -11.94 -20.31 1.09
CA PHE A 408 -13.13 -19.50 0.87
C PHE A 408 -14.36 -20.23 1.40
N GLN A 409 -15.17 -19.49 2.15
CA GLN A 409 -16.41 -19.98 2.75
C GLN A 409 -17.57 -19.84 1.77
N GLU A 410 -18.42 -20.86 1.65
CA GLU A 410 -19.66 -20.78 0.88
C GLU A 410 -20.55 -19.62 1.35
N PRO A 411 -21.25 -18.93 0.43
CA PRO A 411 -22.28 -17.97 0.82
C PRO A 411 -23.43 -18.68 1.54
N ASN A 412 -24.09 -17.97 2.44
CA ASN A 412 -25.28 -18.42 3.15
C ASN A 412 -26.40 -17.39 2.99
N PRO A 413 -27.49 -17.68 2.25
CA PRO A 413 -27.77 -18.95 1.55
C PRO A 413 -26.85 -19.19 0.33
N LYS A 414 -26.71 -20.45 -0.11
CA LYS A 414 -25.87 -20.84 -1.25
C LYS A 414 -26.37 -20.31 -2.60
N THR A 415 -27.68 -20.18 -2.73
CA THR A 415 -28.36 -19.70 -3.93
C THR A 415 -29.28 -18.55 -3.56
N VAL A 416 -29.54 -17.67 -4.52
CA VAL A 416 -30.49 -16.56 -4.41
C VAL A 416 -31.37 -16.55 -5.67
N HIS A 417 -32.61 -16.09 -5.54
CA HIS A 417 -33.49 -15.92 -6.69
C HIS A 417 -33.01 -14.80 -7.60
N TRP A 418 -32.85 -15.08 -8.89
CA TRP A 418 -32.51 -14.06 -9.88
C TRP A 418 -33.75 -13.27 -10.26
N LYS A 419 -33.96 -12.17 -9.56
CA LYS A 419 -35.05 -11.25 -9.83
C LYS A 419 -34.56 -10.11 -10.69
N THR A 420 -35.27 -9.78 -11.77
CA THR A 420 -34.83 -8.75 -12.72
C THR A 420 -36.00 -8.12 -13.48
N PRO A 421 -35.93 -6.84 -13.92
CA PRO A 421 -36.89 -6.29 -14.86
C PRO A 421 -36.76 -6.91 -16.27
N ALA A 422 -37.83 -6.90 -17.07
CA ALA A 422 -37.76 -7.36 -18.46
C ALA A 422 -36.87 -6.44 -19.33
N LYS A 423 -36.84 -5.14 -19.03
CA LYS A 423 -35.99 -4.14 -19.68
C LYS A 423 -35.63 -2.99 -18.74
N VAL A 424 -34.62 -2.22 -19.10
CA VAL A 424 -34.26 -0.99 -18.36
C VAL A 424 -35.48 -0.06 -18.27
N GLY A 425 -35.88 0.27 -17.05
CA GLY A 425 -37.01 1.17 -16.77
C GLY A 425 -38.38 0.49 -16.56
N ASP A 426 -38.47 -0.84 -16.60
CA ASP A 426 -39.70 -1.56 -16.25
C ASP A 426 -40.07 -1.37 -14.75
N SER A 427 -41.37 -1.26 -14.47
CA SER A 427 -41.92 -1.18 -13.11
C SER A 427 -42.05 -2.55 -12.44
N TYR A 428 -42.12 -3.62 -13.24
CA TYR A 428 -42.23 -4.99 -12.75
C TYR A 428 -40.86 -5.68 -12.65
N LYS A 429 -40.75 -6.58 -11.67
CA LYS A 429 -39.61 -7.49 -11.52
C LYS A 429 -40.12 -8.91 -11.68
N TYR A 430 -39.34 -9.74 -12.35
CA TYR A 430 -39.64 -11.14 -12.61
C TYR A 430 -38.63 -12.03 -11.91
N ASP A 431 -39.11 -13.11 -11.31
CA ASP A 431 -38.25 -14.13 -10.69
C ASP A 431 -37.96 -15.23 -11.70
N LEU A 432 -36.69 -15.34 -12.10
CA LEU A 432 -36.17 -16.30 -13.08
C LEU A 432 -35.64 -17.58 -12.41
N GLY A 433 -35.84 -17.73 -11.11
CA GLY A 433 -35.41 -18.90 -10.34
C GLY A 433 -34.01 -18.78 -9.72
N PRO A 434 -33.53 -19.86 -9.08
CA PRO A 434 -32.33 -19.81 -8.25
C PRO A 434 -31.04 -19.80 -9.08
N ILE A 435 -30.12 -18.90 -8.71
CA ILE A 435 -28.74 -18.86 -9.21
C ILE A 435 -27.76 -18.86 -8.01
N PRO A 436 -26.46 -19.15 -8.22
CA PRO A 436 -25.49 -19.09 -7.14
C PRO A 436 -25.46 -17.70 -6.47
N ASN A 437 -25.41 -17.68 -5.15
CA ASN A 437 -25.26 -16.45 -4.38
C ASN A 437 -23.78 -16.01 -4.37
N GLY A 438 -23.52 -14.72 -4.12
CA GLY A 438 -22.19 -14.16 -4.14
C GLY A 438 -21.63 -13.85 -2.75
N ASN A 439 -20.30 -13.80 -2.63
CA ASN A 439 -19.62 -13.41 -1.41
C ASN A 439 -18.33 -12.61 -1.67
N ILE A 440 -17.86 -11.96 -0.62
CA ILE A 440 -16.57 -11.29 -0.55
C ILE A 440 -15.81 -11.83 0.66
N HIS A 441 -14.56 -12.21 0.42
CA HIS A 441 -13.61 -12.67 1.42
C HIS A 441 -12.65 -11.54 1.73
N ILE A 442 -12.52 -11.20 3.01
CA ILE A 442 -11.87 -9.97 3.47
C ILE A 442 -10.76 -10.32 4.43
N TYR A 443 -9.53 -9.99 4.03
CA TYR A 443 -8.32 -10.17 4.84
C TYR A 443 -7.84 -8.82 5.35
N ARG A 444 -7.56 -8.72 6.65
CA ARG A 444 -7.11 -7.46 7.29
C ARG A 444 -5.91 -7.71 8.18
N VAL A 445 -4.96 -6.79 8.18
CA VAL A 445 -3.84 -6.82 9.12
C VAL A 445 -4.25 -6.14 10.42
N ASP A 446 -4.12 -6.86 11.52
CA ASP A 446 -4.25 -6.29 12.86
C ASP A 446 -3.07 -5.34 13.14
N PRO A 447 -3.33 -4.07 13.53
CA PRO A 447 -2.28 -3.07 13.69
C PRO A 447 -1.36 -3.32 14.90
N ASN A 448 -1.78 -4.15 15.87
CA ASN A 448 -1.07 -4.43 17.11
C ASN A 448 -0.23 -5.72 17.00
N SER A 449 -0.86 -6.81 16.57
CA SER A 449 -0.21 -8.12 16.43
C SER A 449 0.54 -8.24 15.11
N GLY A 450 0.08 -7.53 14.07
CA GLY A 450 0.54 -7.71 12.69
C GLY A 450 -0.02 -8.97 12.03
N GLY A 451 -0.87 -9.72 12.74
CA GLY A 451 -1.54 -10.90 12.23
C GLY A 451 -2.59 -10.52 11.19
N ILE A 452 -2.82 -11.41 10.24
CA ILE A 452 -3.92 -11.30 9.30
C ILE A 452 -5.16 -11.91 9.96
N THR A 453 -6.31 -11.29 9.74
CA THR A 453 -7.63 -11.78 10.12
C THR A 453 -8.47 -12.01 8.88
N TYR A 454 -9.45 -12.92 8.96
CA TYR A 454 -10.31 -13.30 7.85
C TYR A 454 -11.80 -13.18 8.20
N GLN A 455 -12.59 -12.71 7.24
CA GLN A 455 -14.04 -12.62 7.31
C GLN A 455 -14.66 -12.84 5.92
N ALA A 456 -15.77 -13.56 5.83
CA ALA A 456 -16.60 -13.61 4.63
C ALA A 456 -17.90 -12.81 4.84
N LYS A 457 -18.40 -12.15 3.79
CA LYS A 457 -19.70 -11.46 3.75
C LYS A 457 -20.38 -11.73 2.42
N GLN A 458 -21.71 -11.64 2.35
CA GLN A 458 -22.44 -11.69 1.08
C GLN A 458 -22.04 -10.52 0.17
N LEU A 459 -21.95 -10.75 -1.13
CA LEU A 459 -21.62 -9.74 -2.15
C LEU A 459 -22.57 -9.84 -3.34
N ASP A 460 -23.18 -8.72 -3.69
CA ASP A 460 -24.05 -8.63 -4.86
C ASP A 460 -23.23 -8.16 -6.08
N PRO A 461 -23.56 -8.59 -7.31
CA PRO A 461 -22.79 -8.22 -8.49
C PRO A 461 -22.73 -6.72 -8.77
N ILE A 462 -23.73 -5.95 -8.36
CA ILE A 462 -23.80 -4.51 -8.65
C ILE A 462 -22.93 -3.65 -7.72
N GLU A 463 -22.39 -4.22 -6.64
CA GLU A 463 -21.40 -3.51 -5.82
C GLU A 463 -20.05 -3.50 -6.54
N ILE A 464 -19.87 -2.54 -7.45
CA ILE A 464 -18.70 -2.43 -8.33
C ILE A 464 -17.76 -1.33 -7.81
N PRO A 465 -16.58 -1.70 -7.27
CA PRO A 465 -15.48 -0.77 -7.09
C PRO A 465 -15.05 -0.13 -8.42
N ILE A 466 -14.91 1.19 -8.42
CA ILE A 466 -14.30 1.91 -9.55
C ILE A 466 -12.83 1.47 -9.77
N ALA A 467 -12.29 1.80 -10.94
CA ALA A 467 -10.85 1.87 -11.15
C ALA A 467 -10.38 3.29 -10.77
N PRO A 468 -9.61 3.44 -9.66
CA PRO A 468 -9.14 4.75 -9.24
C PRO A 468 -8.04 5.28 -10.16
N GLU A 469 -7.96 6.60 -10.26
CA GLU A 469 -6.96 7.28 -11.08
C GLU A 469 -5.52 6.84 -10.75
N ASN A 470 -4.73 6.53 -11.79
CA ASN A 470 -3.31 6.12 -11.71
C ASN A 470 -3.03 4.88 -10.86
N GLN A 471 -4.05 4.08 -10.56
CA GLN A 471 -3.92 2.82 -9.85
C GLN A 471 -4.01 1.62 -10.80
N LEU A 472 -3.50 0.47 -10.37
CA LEU A 472 -3.43 -0.72 -11.22
C LEU A 472 -4.81 -1.38 -11.34
N TYR A 473 -5.21 -1.59 -12.59
CA TYR A 473 -6.33 -2.42 -12.99
C TYR A 473 -5.83 -3.50 -13.98
N SER A 474 -6.16 -4.75 -13.72
CA SER A 474 -5.82 -5.88 -14.59
C SER A 474 -7.06 -6.71 -14.88
N GLU A 475 -7.21 -7.10 -16.13
CA GLU A 475 -8.28 -7.95 -16.63
C GLU A 475 -7.69 -9.17 -17.31
N SER A 476 -8.22 -10.34 -16.96
CA SER A 476 -7.86 -11.61 -17.55
C SER A 476 -9.11 -12.40 -17.85
N LEU A 477 -9.36 -12.63 -19.14
CA LEU A 477 -10.50 -13.43 -19.60
C LEU A 477 -10.15 -14.92 -19.62
N ASP A 478 -11.16 -15.74 -19.39
CA ASP A 478 -11.12 -17.19 -19.33
C ASP A 478 -9.98 -17.77 -18.47
N VAL A 479 -9.71 -17.20 -17.29
CA VAL A 479 -8.66 -17.75 -16.42
C VAL A 479 -9.04 -19.18 -16.04
N VAL A 480 -10.27 -19.42 -15.58
CA VAL A 480 -10.77 -20.77 -15.31
C VAL A 480 -11.69 -21.18 -16.45
N LYS A 481 -11.34 -22.28 -17.13
CA LYS A 481 -12.15 -22.91 -18.17
C LYS A 481 -12.68 -24.24 -17.67
N ASN A 482 -13.93 -24.57 -18.02
CA ASN A 482 -14.56 -25.85 -17.66
C ASN A 482 -14.56 -26.12 -16.14
N SER A 483 -14.90 -25.10 -15.35
CA SER A 483 -15.09 -25.22 -13.91
C SER A 483 -16.07 -26.34 -13.57
N SER A 484 -15.78 -27.03 -12.47
CA SER A 484 -16.59 -28.08 -11.85
C SER A 484 -17.98 -27.62 -11.41
N VAL A 485 -18.24 -26.30 -11.31
CA VAL A 485 -19.59 -25.74 -11.14
C VAL A 485 -20.51 -26.10 -12.32
N GLY A 486 -19.93 -26.34 -13.51
CA GLY A 486 -20.66 -26.76 -14.70
C GLY A 486 -21.43 -25.62 -15.38
N LYS A 487 -22.21 -25.99 -16.40
CA LYS A 487 -23.12 -25.10 -17.12
C LYS A 487 -24.50 -25.15 -16.45
N GLN A 488 -25.11 -23.99 -16.18
CA GLN A 488 -26.47 -23.90 -15.66
C GLN A 488 -27.36 -23.15 -16.66
N THR A 489 -28.50 -23.76 -17.02
CA THR A 489 -29.53 -23.11 -17.83
C THR A 489 -30.45 -22.27 -16.94
N VAL A 490 -30.76 -21.05 -17.36
CA VAL A 490 -31.76 -20.18 -16.73
C VAL A 490 -32.85 -19.91 -17.76
N GLY A 491 -34.05 -20.45 -17.53
CA GLY A 491 -35.13 -20.44 -18.50
C GLY A 491 -35.69 -21.83 -18.79
N PRO A 492 -36.71 -21.91 -19.67
CA PRO A 492 -37.20 -20.83 -20.52
C PRO A 492 -38.28 -19.94 -19.88
N PHE A 493 -38.23 -18.64 -20.10
CA PHE A 493 -39.26 -17.67 -19.68
C PHE A 493 -39.64 -16.75 -20.84
N MET A 494 -40.90 -16.35 -20.95
CA MET A 494 -41.34 -15.31 -21.89
C MET A 494 -41.86 -14.12 -21.09
N PHE A 495 -41.25 -12.95 -21.26
CA PHE A 495 -41.66 -11.75 -20.52
C PHE A 495 -43.05 -11.29 -21.01
N PRO A 496 -44.09 -11.26 -20.15
CA PRO A 496 -45.46 -10.99 -20.60
C PRO A 496 -45.64 -9.61 -21.23
N ASN A 497 -44.82 -8.64 -20.82
CA ASN A 497 -44.95 -7.24 -21.20
C ASN A 497 -44.27 -6.91 -22.53
N THR A 498 -43.30 -7.73 -22.96
CA THR A 498 -42.49 -7.48 -24.14
C THR A 498 -42.60 -8.57 -25.19
N GLY A 499 -43.00 -9.79 -24.80
CA GLY A 499 -42.94 -10.96 -25.66
C GLY A 499 -41.52 -11.50 -25.87
N ASP A 500 -40.52 -10.88 -25.22
CA ASP A 500 -39.13 -11.30 -25.35
C ASP A 500 -38.95 -12.67 -24.71
N LEU A 501 -38.24 -13.53 -25.45
CA LEU A 501 -38.02 -14.90 -25.06
C LEU A 501 -36.65 -15.08 -24.40
N PHE A 502 -36.67 -15.37 -23.10
CA PHE A 502 -35.53 -15.76 -22.28
C PHE A 502 -35.43 -17.29 -22.23
N ASP A 503 -35.19 -17.92 -23.39
CA ASP A 503 -35.25 -19.38 -23.56
C ASP A 503 -33.88 -20.06 -23.34
N GLN A 504 -32.79 -19.41 -23.75
CA GLN A 504 -31.46 -20.05 -23.82
C GLN A 504 -30.35 -19.26 -23.11
N VAL A 505 -30.61 -18.73 -21.92
CA VAL A 505 -29.54 -18.09 -21.13
C VAL A 505 -28.78 -19.13 -20.31
N TYR A 506 -27.45 -19.05 -20.33
CA TYR A 506 -26.59 -20.01 -19.65
C TYR A 506 -25.54 -19.35 -18.78
N LEU A 507 -25.46 -19.72 -17.50
CA LEU A 507 -24.27 -19.47 -16.71
C LEU A 507 -23.22 -20.51 -17.12
N LEU A 508 -22.13 -20.06 -17.71
CA LEU A 508 -21.07 -20.89 -18.26
C LEU A 508 -20.13 -21.43 -17.17
N PRO A 509 -19.39 -22.52 -17.43
CA PRO A 509 -18.35 -23.01 -16.52
C PRO A 509 -17.04 -22.22 -16.62
N ASN A 510 -17.09 -20.95 -17.05
CA ASN A 510 -15.90 -20.12 -17.27
C ASN A 510 -15.89 -18.94 -16.30
N PHE A 511 -14.71 -18.62 -15.76
CA PHE A 511 -14.52 -17.45 -14.92
C PHE A 511 -13.41 -16.53 -15.46
N ASP A 512 -13.74 -15.25 -15.51
CA ASP A 512 -12.80 -14.16 -15.74
C ASP A 512 -12.30 -13.64 -14.40
N VAL A 513 -11.09 -13.09 -14.38
CA VAL A 513 -10.47 -12.55 -13.16
C VAL A 513 -10.01 -11.13 -13.40
N TYR A 514 -10.40 -10.27 -12.47
CA TYR A 514 -10.05 -8.87 -12.42
C TYR A 514 -9.24 -8.59 -11.16
N VAL A 515 -8.13 -7.86 -11.28
CA VAL A 515 -7.34 -7.40 -10.13
C VAL A 515 -7.36 -5.89 -10.10
N ARG A 516 -7.95 -5.33 -9.04
CA ARG A 516 -7.91 -3.90 -8.73
C ARG A 516 -6.99 -3.69 -7.56
N ASP A 517 -5.93 -2.92 -7.76
CA ASP A 517 -5.00 -2.55 -6.71
C ASP A 517 -5.01 -1.03 -6.53
N MET A 518 -5.82 -0.59 -5.57
CA MET A 518 -6.06 0.82 -5.25
C MET A 518 -4.85 1.48 -4.57
N VAL A 519 -3.81 0.71 -4.26
CA VAL A 519 -2.65 1.15 -3.48
C VAL A 519 -1.33 0.90 -4.20
N TYR A 520 -1.38 0.71 -5.51
CA TYR A 520 -0.24 0.42 -6.38
C TYR A 520 0.78 1.58 -6.41
N GLN A 521 0.32 2.79 -6.74
CA GLN A 521 1.15 4.01 -6.78
C GLN A 521 0.84 4.91 -5.58
N PRO A 522 1.81 5.19 -4.70
CA PRO A 522 1.60 6.05 -3.53
C PRO A 522 1.89 7.54 -3.78
N GLY A 523 1.28 8.40 -2.97
CA GLY A 523 1.58 9.83 -2.86
C GLY A 523 0.83 10.72 -3.86
N GLY A 524 0.83 12.03 -3.64
CA GLY A 524 -0.08 12.97 -4.35
C GLY A 524 0.23 13.25 -5.83
N THR A 525 1.41 12.87 -6.36
CA THR A 525 1.76 13.14 -7.76
C THR A 525 1.47 11.96 -8.67
N TRP A 526 1.77 10.75 -8.20
CA TRP A 526 1.66 9.52 -9.00
C TRP A 526 0.53 8.63 -8.50
N GLY A 527 0.14 8.71 -7.23
CA GLY A 527 -0.99 7.96 -6.70
C GLY A 527 -2.37 8.46 -7.12
N GLY A 528 -2.43 9.33 -8.14
CA GLY A 528 -3.64 9.96 -8.64
C GLY A 528 -4.37 10.75 -7.56
N LYS A 529 -5.64 11.05 -7.85
CA LYS A 529 -6.54 11.83 -7.00
C LYS A 529 -6.58 11.41 -5.53
N HIS A 530 -6.37 10.13 -5.24
CA HIS A 530 -6.49 9.55 -3.90
C HIS A 530 -5.15 9.24 -3.22
N GLY A 531 -4.03 9.46 -3.91
CA GLY A 531 -2.69 9.27 -3.37
C GLY A 531 -2.31 7.80 -3.11
N GLY A 532 -2.96 6.83 -3.76
CA GLY A 532 -2.72 5.40 -3.54
C GLY A 532 -3.23 4.90 -2.19
N GLU A 533 -4.38 5.41 -1.76
CA GLU A 533 -5.00 5.07 -0.49
C GLU A 533 -6.20 4.13 -0.64
N PRO A 534 -6.48 3.26 0.35
CA PRO A 534 -7.60 2.33 0.28
C PRO A 534 -8.92 3.04 0.05
N MET A 535 -9.77 2.45 -0.79
CA MET A 535 -11.11 2.94 -1.10
C MET A 535 -12.05 2.71 0.09
N ASN A 536 -12.97 3.65 0.33
CA ASN A 536 -14.06 3.42 1.25
C ASN A 536 -14.98 2.33 0.69
N HIS A 537 -15.08 1.19 1.38
CA HIS A 537 -16.00 0.13 0.97
C HIS A 537 -16.80 -0.34 2.20
N PRO A 538 -18.15 -0.25 2.20
CA PRO A 538 -18.97 -0.56 3.38
C PRO A 538 -18.73 -1.95 3.95
N LYS A 539 -18.47 -2.94 3.09
CA LYS A 539 -18.21 -4.31 3.53
C LYS A 539 -16.82 -4.51 4.14
N THR A 540 -15.81 -3.73 3.72
CA THR A 540 -14.45 -3.83 4.28
C THR A 540 -14.24 -2.94 5.50
N ALA A 541 -15.02 -1.85 5.60
CA ALA A 541 -15.04 -0.91 6.71
C ALA A 541 -15.13 -1.66 8.04
N PHE A 542 -14.18 -1.38 8.93
CA PHE A 542 -14.06 -2.08 10.19
C PHE A 542 -13.33 -1.21 11.22
N LEU A 543 -14.01 -0.90 12.33
CA LEU A 543 -13.56 0.05 13.35
C LEU A 543 -12.51 -0.54 14.32
N LYS A 544 -12.64 -1.81 14.72
CA LYS A 544 -11.69 -2.53 15.60
C LYS A 544 -11.86 -4.06 15.48
N PRO A 545 -10.80 -4.88 15.66
CA PRO A 545 -10.90 -6.34 15.84
C PRO A 545 -11.95 -6.68 16.90
N THR A 546 -13.04 -7.34 16.51
CA THR A 546 -13.94 -7.98 17.46
C THR A 546 -13.20 -9.15 18.08
N PRO A 547 -13.11 -9.27 19.41
CA PRO A 547 -12.61 -10.49 20.05
C PRO A 547 -13.39 -11.70 19.51
N GLY A 548 -12.71 -12.63 18.83
CA GLY A 548 -13.31 -13.79 18.17
C GLY A 548 -13.19 -13.83 16.64
N LEU A 549 -12.63 -12.80 15.99
CA LEU A 549 -12.14 -12.92 14.61
C LEU A 549 -10.87 -13.79 14.59
N MET A 550 -10.76 -14.68 13.60
CA MET A 550 -9.67 -15.63 13.49
C MET A 550 -8.35 -14.90 13.19
N GLU A 551 -7.42 -14.85 14.15
CA GLU A 551 -6.02 -14.49 13.87
C GLU A 551 -5.33 -15.68 13.19
N LEU A 552 -4.90 -15.50 11.93
CA LEU A 552 -4.28 -16.56 11.16
C LEU A 552 -2.90 -16.90 11.73
N GLY A 553 -2.66 -18.18 12.07
CA GLY A 553 -1.35 -18.68 12.53
C GLY A 553 -1.03 -18.57 14.04
N SER A 554 -2.02 -18.35 14.92
CA SER A 554 -1.84 -18.50 16.38
C SER A 554 -2.22 -19.91 16.85
N GLY A 555 -1.47 -20.49 17.81
CA GLY A 555 -1.63 -21.88 18.29
C GLY A 555 -2.92 -22.21 19.06
N GLY A 556 -3.95 -21.37 18.96
CA GLY A 556 -5.27 -21.57 19.55
C GLY A 556 -6.28 -21.99 18.48
N LEU A 557 -6.43 -23.29 18.29
CA LEU A 557 -7.50 -23.87 17.48
C LEU A 557 -8.85 -23.73 18.18
N GLY A 558 -9.88 -23.34 17.42
CA GLY A 558 -11.27 -23.56 17.81
C GLY A 558 -12.20 -22.43 17.38
N ALA A 559 -12.96 -22.68 16.31
CA ALA A 559 -14.24 -22.02 16.13
C ALA A 559 -15.12 -22.38 17.35
N LYS A 560 -15.36 -21.41 18.24
CA LYS A 560 -16.60 -21.45 19.02
C LYS A 560 -17.66 -20.72 18.20
N PRO A 561 -18.75 -21.38 17.79
CA PRO A 561 -19.94 -20.64 17.41
C PRO A 561 -20.37 -19.89 18.68
N LYS A 562 -20.41 -18.56 18.64
CA LYS A 562 -21.16 -17.82 19.64
C LYS A 562 -22.53 -17.51 19.04
N PRO A 563 -23.62 -17.61 19.83
CA PRO A 563 -24.94 -17.27 19.37
C PRO A 563 -24.94 -15.80 18.99
N TYR A 564 -25.56 -15.53 17.85
CA TYR A 564 -25.95 -14.22 17.41
C TYR A 564 -26.70 -13.51 18.56
N ASP A 565 -26.13 -12.43 19.08
CA ASP A 565 -26.84 -11.38 19.80
C ASP A 565 -25.94 -10.14 19.75
N ASP A 566 -25.81 -9.57 18.55
CA ASP A 566 -25.55 -8.15 18.47
C ASP A 566 -26.88 -7.44 18.71
N GLY A 567 -26.96 -6.63 19.76
CA GLY A 567 -28.09 -5.71 19.98
C GLY A 567 -28.21 -4.62 18.91
N GLY A 568 -27.86 -4.91 17.66
CA GLY A 568 -28.22 -4.19 16.46
C GLY A 568 -28.91 -5.18 15.55
N ASP A 569 -30.24 -5.27 15.68
CA ASP A 569 -31.18 -6.03 14.86
C ASP A 569 -30.55 -6.89 13.77
N ASP A 570 -30.67 -8.21 13.95
CA ASP A 570 -30.66 -9.27 12.93
C ASP A 570 -31.69 -8.92 11.84
N LYS A 571 -31.41 -7.89 11.04
CA LYS A 571 -32.30 -7.48 9.96
C LYS A 571 -32.05 -8.44 8.81
N PRO A 572 -33.08 -9.13 8.30
CA PRO A 572 -32.97 -9.81 7.02
C PRO A 572 -32.39 -8.84 5.98
N TYR A 573 -31.60 -9.41 5.07
CA TYR A 573 -30.95 -8.72 3.96
C TYR A 573 -31.86 -7.61 3.42
N THR A 574 -31.48 -6.35 3.65
CA THR A 574 -32.21 -5.21 3.12
C THR A 574 -31.43 -4.69 1.91
N PRO A 575 -31.78 -5.09 0.67
CA PRO A 575 -31.07 -4.63 -0.51
C PRO A 575 -31.12 -3.11 -0.61
N PRO A 576 -30.12 -2.46 -1.24
CA PRO A 576 -30.23 -1.06 -1.60
C PRO A 576 -31.53 -0.84 -2.40
N LYS A 577 -32.45 -0.03 -1.87
CA LYS A 577 -33.60 0.42 -2.68
C LYS A 577 -33.03 1.18 -3.89
N PRO A 578 -33.46 0.88 -5.13
CA PRO A 578 -33.07 1.66 -6.30
C PRO A 578 -33.41 3.13 -6.04
N LYS A 579 -32.38 3.97 -5.93
CA LYS A 579 -32.54 5.43 -5.83
C LYS A 579 -32.35 6.03 -7.22
N GLY A 580 -33.33 5.87 -8.10
CA GLY A 580 -33.32 6.46 -9.44
C GLY A 580 -34.28 5.80 -10.43
N SER A 581 -34.56 6.49 -11.53
CA SER A 581 -35.23 5.94 -12.72
C SER A 581 -34.18 5.24 -13.59
N GLY A 582 -34.35 3.93 -13.82
CA GLY A 582 -33.41 3.07 -14.56
C GLY A 582 -32.92 1.93 -13.67
N LEU A 583 -33.54 0.75 -13.81
CA LEU A 583 -33.10 -0.46 -13.12
C LEU A 583 -31.95 -1.13 -13.90
N PRO A 584 -30.95 -1.69 -13.21
CA PRO A 584 -29.85 -2.43 -13.84
C PRO A 584 -30.38 -3.61 -14.70
N PRO A 585 -29.79 -3.87 -15.89
CA PRO A 585 -30.19 -5.02 -16.69
C PRO A 585 -29.87 -6.35 -15.98
N ALA A 586 -30.59 -7.41 -16.35
CA ALA A 586 -30.35 -8.76 -15.85
C ALA A 586 -28.91 -9.20 -16.08
N ILE A 587 -28.41 -8.95 -17.30
CA ILE A 587 -27.09 -9.33 -17.78
C ILE A 587 -26.39 -8.06 -18.24
N THR A 588 -25.14 -7.86 -17.83
CA THR A 588 -24.26 -6.82 -18.36
C THR A 588 -23.32 -7.40 -19.40
N SER A 589 -22.74 -6.56 -20.26
CA SER A 589 -21.64 -6.99 -21.12
C SER A 589 -20.46 -7.55 -20.31
N GLN A 590 -19.56 -8.25 -20.98
CA GLN A 590 -18.32 -8.78 -20.40
C GLN A 590 -17.33 -7.63 -20.07
N SER A 591 -17.69 -6.84 -19.06
CA SER A 591 -16.87 -5.76 -18.48
C SER A 591 -17.11 -5.73 -16.98
N ASP A 592 -16.04 -5.77 -16.18
CA ASP A 592 -16.15 -5.73 -14.72
C ASP A 592 -16.71 -4.40 -14.21
N LEU A 593 -16.36 -3.31 -14.88
CA LEU A 593 -16.79 -1.96 -14.51
C LEU A 593 -18.15 -1.61 -15.11
N ALA A 594 -18.67 -2.43 -16.04
CA ALA A 594 -20.01 -2.33 -16.60
C ALA A 594 -20.37 -0.92 -17.10
N GLU A 595 -19.37 -0.18 -17.60
CA GLU A 595 -19.49 1.20 -18.08
C GLU A 595 -20.49 1.36 -19.24
N THR A 596 -20.69 0.31 -20.04
CA THR A 596 -21.60 0.28 -21.17
C THR A 596 -23.01 -0.18 -20.77
N ALA A 597 -23.21 -0.64 -19.53
CA ALA A 597 -24.49 -1.16 -19.05
C ALA A 597 -25.52 -0.06 -18.74
N GLY A 598 -25.14 1.22 -18.82
CA GLY A 598 -26.02 2.35 -18.54
C GLY A 598 -26.33 2.55 -17.05
N TYR A 599 -25.44 2.07 -16.16
CA TYR A 599 -25.64 2.18 -14.71
C TYR A 599 -25.62 3.63 -14.23
N PRO A 600 -26.61 4.04 -13.39
CA PRO A 600 -26.49 5.28 -12.65
C PRO A 600 -25.21 5.27 -11.82
N THR A 601 -24.48 6.38 -11.82
CA THR A 601 -23.17 6.44 -11.13
C THR A 601 -23.28 6.17 -9.61
N THR A 602 -24.48 6.18 -9.04
CA THR A 602 -24.78 5.85 -7.64
C THR A 602 -24.56 4.38 -7.27
N PHE A 603 -24.45 3.47 -8.25
CA PHE A 603 -24.19 2.04 -8.00
C PHE A 603 -22.70 1.71 -7.84
N TYR A 604 -21.83 2.60 -8.30
CA TYR A 604 -20.39 2.46 -8.13
C TYR A 604 -19.96 2.80 -6.70
N GLN A 605 -19.05 2.01 -6.15
CA GLN A 605 -18.35 2.35 -4.92
C GLN A 605 -17.27 3.38 -5.25
N LYS A 606 -17.37 4.58 -4.67
CA LYS A 606 -16.48 5.72 -4.95
C LYS A 606 -15.70 6.13 -3.71
N TYR A 607 -14.62 6.88 -3.91
CA TYR A 607 -13.98 7.59 -2.80
C TYR A 607 -14.90 8.68 -2.26
N GLN A 608 -14.77 8.95 -0.96
CA GLN A 608 -15.35 10.14 -0.37
C GLN A 608 -14.42 11.31 -0.67
N VAL A 609 -14.98 12.47 -0.98
CA VAL A 609 -14.25 13.73 -1.08
C VAL A 609 -14.37 14.44 0.28
N GLY A 610 -13.26 14.96 0.80
CA GLY A 610 -13.26 15.67 2.07
C GLY A 610 -11.91 16.31 2.33
N SER A 611 -11.58 16.60 3.58
CA SER A 611 -10.31 17.22 3.93
C SER A 611 -9.73 16.65 5.21
N GLY A 612 -8.40 16.63 5.33
CA GLY A 612 -7.72 16.27 6.56
C GLY A 612 -7.34 14.79 6.64
N LEU A 613 -7.63 14.14 7.77
CA LEU A 613 -7.35 12.72 7.97
C LEU A 613 -8.38 11.87 7.20
N ARG A 614 -7.91 10.98 6.31
CA ARG A 614 -8.80 10.07 5.56
C ARG A 614 -9.52 9.10 6.50
N PRO A 615 -10.84 8.86 6.34
CA PRO A 615 -11.56 7.88 7.15
C PRO A 615 -10.94 6.48 7.11
N THR A 616 -10.37 6.07 5.96
CA THR A 616 -9.76 4.74 5.82
C THR A 616 -8.53 4.51 6.68
N TYR A 617 -7.97 5.57 7.29
CA TYR A 617 -6.91 5.48 8.27
C TYR A 617 -7.38 5.10 9.67
N THR A 618 -8.67 5.23 9.92
CA THR A 618 -9.33 4.85 11.18
C THR A 618 -10.27 3.67 11.03
N GLN A 619 -10.74 3.40 9.81
CA GLN A 619 -11.60 2.27 9.44
C GLN A 619 -10.98 1.57 8.24
N ASN A 620 -10.71 0.27 8.24
CA ASN A 620 -10.08 -0.38 7.07
C ASN A 620 -10.84 -0.09 5.75
N GLY A 621 -10.15 0.40 4.72
CA GLY A 621 -10.69 0.49 3.34
C GLY A 621 -10.37 -0.75 2.50
N MET A 622 -10.86 -0.82 1.27
CA MET A 622 -10.46 -1.82 0.28
C MET A 622 -9.13 -1.38 -0.35
N ALA A 623 -8.07 -2.16 -0.14
CA ALA A 623 -6.75 -1.89 -0.71
C ALA A 623 -6.57 -2.61 -2.05
N VAL A 624 -6.99 -3.88 -2.11
CA VAL A 624 -6.93 -4.71 -3.31
C VAL A 624 -8.18 -5.57 -3.39
N ASP A 625 -8.72 -5.74 -4.59
CA ASP A 625 -9.81 -6.68 -4.87
C ASP A 625 -9.46 -7.57 -6.05
N VAL A 626 -9.49 -8.88 -5.81
CA VAL A 626 -9.38 -9.93 -6.84
C VAL A 626 -10.78 -10.46 -7.09
N ARG A 627 -11.39 -10.06 -8.19
CA ARG A 627 -12.78 -10.37 -8.50
C ARG A 627 -12.90 -11.44 -9.57
N PHE A 628 -13.68 -12.46 -9.28
CA PHE A 628 -14.04 -13.53 -10.19
C PHE A 628 -15.45 -13.27 -10.73
N ARG A 629 -15.60 -13.22 -12.05
CA ARG A 629 -16.90 -13.09 -12.70
C ARG A 629 -17.18 -14.35 -13.50
N ARG A 630 -18.34 -14.97 -13.26
CA ARG A 630 -18.78 -16.13 -14.04
C ARG A 630 -19.41 -15.64 -15.34
N GLN A 631 -18.93 -16.13 -16.47
CA GLN A 631 -19.47 -15.76 -17.77
C GLN A 631 -20.93 -16.23 -17.92
N VAL A 632 -21.74 -15.39 -18.57
CA VAL A 632 -23.12 -15.67 -18.94
C VAL A 632 -23.23 -15.59 -20.46
N ASP A 633 -23.75 -16.66 -21.08
CA ASP A 633 -24.17 -16.64 -22.48
C ASP A 633 -25.61 -16.12 -22.54
N ALA A 634 -25.80 -15.00 -23.25
CA ALA A 634 -27.09 -14.34 -23.41
C ALA A 634 -28.06 -15.13 -24.30
N GLY A 635 -27.58 -16.09 -25.10
CA GLY A 635 -28.41 -16.93 -25.98
C GLY A 635 -29.41 -16.13 -26.80
N THR A 636 -30.70 -16.45 -26.70
CA THR A 636 -31.77 -15.75 -27.44
C THR A 636 -31.94 -14.28 -27.05
N PHE A 637 -31.36 -13.85 -25.92
CA PHE A 637 -31.38 -12.46 -25.48
C PHE A 637 -30.21 -11.63 -26.05
N GLU A 638 -29.28 -12.25 -26.79
CA GLU A 638 -28.17 -11.58 -27.48
C GLU A 638 -28.67 -10.45 -28.40
N ASP A 639 -29.74 -10.68 -29.17
CA ASP A 639 -30.31 -9.68 -30.10
C ASP A 639 -30.84 -8.44 -29.37
N VAL A 640 -31.32 -8.60 -28.13
CA VAL A 640 -31.82 -7.51 -27.29
C VAL A 640 -30.66 -6.75 -26.61
N LEU A 641 -29.63 -7.49 -26.18
CA LEU A 641 -28.50 -6.94 -25.42
C LEU A 641 -27.38 -6.38 -26.31
N GLY A 642 -27.28 -6.83 -27.57
CA GLY A 642 -26.22 -6.48 -28.49
C GLY A 642 -24.87 -7.15 -28.19
N PHE A 643 -24.85 -8.16 -27.31
CA PHE A 643 -23.65 -8.94 -26.98
C PHE A 643 -24.00 -10.37 -26.58
N LYS A 644 -23.10 -11.30 -26.88
CA LYS A 644 -23.25 -12.73 -26.58
C LYS A 644 -22.83 -13.12 -25.17
N ILE A 645 -21.66 -12.65 -24.74
CA ILE A 645 -21.07 -13.01 -23.45
C ILE A 645 -21.11 -11.81 -22.52
N GLY A 646 -21.53 -12.08 -21.29
CA GLY A 646 -21.73 -11.07 -20.26
C GLY A 646 -21.56 -11.61 -18.85
N TYR A 647 -22.08 -10.84 -17.89
CA TYR A 647 -22.11 -11.21 -16.47
C TYR A 647 -23.50 -11.00 -15.90
N VAL A 648 -23.81 -11.66 -14.77
CA VAL A 648 -25.01 -11.32 -14.00
C VAL A 648 -24.89 -9.88 -13.52
N GLY A 649 -25.90 -9.07 -13.81
CA GLY A 649 -25.95 -7.64 -13.50
C GLY A 649 -26.47 -7.35 -12.10
N GLU A 650 -27.71 -7.77 -11.79
CA GLU A 650 -28.36 -7.54 -10.50
C GLU A 650 -28.94 -8.83 -9.91
N LYS A 651 -28.85 -8.95 -8.58
CA LYS A 651 -29.44 -10.05 -7.79
C LYS A 651 -30.26 -9.44 -6.66
N TYR A 652 -31.56 -9.26 -6.87
CA TYR A 652 -32.40 -8.85 -5.74
C TYR A 652 -32.63 -10.02 -4.78
N GLY A 653 -32.47 -9.76 -3.49
CA GLY A 653 -32.78 -10.75 -2.46
C GLY A 653 -34.26 -11.15 -2.38
N ASP A 654 -34.51 -12.18 -1.59
CA ASP A 654 -35.82 -12.84 -1.49
C ASP A 654 -36.94 -11.90 -1.03
N ASP A 655 -36.61 -10.83 -0.30
CA ASP A 655 -37.56 -9.83 0.21
C ASP A 655 -38.08 -8.84 -0.87
N VAL A 656 -37.48 -8.83 -2.07
CA VAL A 656 -37.95 -7.95 -3.16
C VAL A 656 -39.16 -8.59 -3.86
N PRO A 657 -40.33 -7.93 -3.89
CA PRO A 657 -41.50 -8.46 -4.60
C PRO A 657 -41.20 -8.64 -6.09
N ALA A 658 -41.47 -9.83 -6.61
CA ALA A 658 -41.33 -10.17 -8.01
C ALA A 658 -42.46 -11.10 -8.45
N VAL A 659 -42.83 -11.02 -9.73
CA VAL A 659 -43.75 -11.94 -10.36
C VAL A 659 -43.02 -13.24 -10.64
N THR A 660 -43.46 -14.34 -10.02
CA THR A 660 -42.91 -15.67 -10.31
C THR A 660 -43.26 -16.05 -11.74
N MET A 661 -42.24 -16.27 -12.56
CA MET A 661 -42.42 -16.70 -13.94
C MET A 661 -42.71 -18.20 -14.00
N GLN A 662 -43.74 -18.56 -14.78
CA GLN A 662 -43.92 -19.95 -15.17
C GLN A 662 -43.02 -20.23 -16.40
N PRO A 663 -42.43 -21.44 -16.50
CA PRO A 663 -41.69 -21.82 -17.69
C PRO A 663 -42.53 -21.63 -18.95
N TYR A 664 -41.96 -21.04 -19.99
CA TYR A 664 -42.63 -20.92 -21.28
C TYR A 664 -42.85 -22.31 -21.87
N VAL A 665 -44.09 -22.65 -22.17
CA VAL A 665 -44.48 -23.84 -22.93
C VAL A 665 -44.90 -23.37 -24.32
N PRO A 666 -44.17 -23.73 -25.39
CA PRO A 666 -44.57 -23.37 -26.75
C PRO A 666 -46.00 -23.86 -27.03
N PRO A 667 -46.81 -23.09 -27.78
CA PRO A 667 -48.12 -23.57 -28.21
C PRO A 667 -47.94 -24.88 -28.98
N VAL A 668 -48.75 -25.89 -28.62
CA VAL A 668 -48.78 -27.17 -29.34
C VAL A 668 -49.16 -26.87 -30.78
N VAL A 669 -48.24 -27.11 -31.71
CA VAL A 669 -48.57 -27.11 -33.14
C VAL A 669 -49.49 -28.31 -33.34
N SER A 670 -50.80 -28.06 -33.37
CA SER A 670 -51.74 -29.07 -33.87
C SER A 670 -51.42 -29.22 -35.35
N ASP A 671 -50.98 -30.42 -35.75
CA ASP A 671 -50.94 -30.78 -37.16
C ASP A 671 -52.27 -30.37 -37.80
N PRO A 672 -52.27 -29.75 -39.00
CA PRO A 672 -53.52 -29.50 -39.69
C PRO A 672 -54.26 -30.84 -39.85
N PRO A 673 -55.60 -30.87 -39.69
CA PRO A 673 -56.35 -32.11 -39.77
C PRO A 673 -55.97 -32.85 -41.05
N ALA A 674 -55.63 -34.13 -40.91
CA ALA A 674 -55.38 -34.99 -42.05
C ALA A 674 -56.52 -34.82 -43.05
N ASP A 675 -56.15 -34.38 -44.26
CA ASP A 675 -57.05 -34.21 -45.39
C ASP A 675 -57.76 -35.55 -45.64
N THR A 676 -59.03 -35.63 -45.23
CA THR A 676 -59.88 -36.77 -45.58
C THR A 676 -60.23 -36.63 -47.05
N GLY A 677 -59.34 -37.19 -47.86
CA GLY A 677 -59.48 -37.33 -49.28
C GLY A 677 -60.89 -37.78 -49.66
N THR A 678 -61.58 -36.91 -50.39
CA THR A 678 -62.68 -37.29 -51.26
C THR A 678 -62.26 -36.89 -52.67
N GLY A 679 -61.83 -37.91 -53.42
CA GLY A 679 -61.51 -37.73 -54.83
C GLY A 679 -62.72 -37.25 -55.59
N THR A 680 -62.53 -36.20 -56.38
CA THR A 680 -63.26 -36.04 -57.64
C THR A 680 -62.30 -35.53 -58.71
N THR A 681 -62.53 -36.09 -59.88
CA THR A 681 -61.78 -36.07 -61.12
C THR A 681 -61.60 -34.69 -61.72
N GLY A 682 -60.49 -34.56 -62.46
CA GLY A 682 -59.98 -33.34 -63.08
C GLY A 682 -60.94 -32.48 -63.89
N THR A 683 -60.52 -31.22 -64.06
CA THR A 683 -60.62 -30.54 -65.34
C THR A 683 -59.48 -29.52 -65.44
N ASP A 684 -58.76 -29.63 -66.54
CA ASP A 684 -57.61 -28.86 -66.95
C ASP A 684 -58.09 -27.60 -67.68
N THR A 685 -57.63 -26.40 -67.28
CA THR A 685 -57.65 -25.19 -68.10
C THR A 685 -56.56 -24.25 -67.60
N GLY A 686 -55.46 -24.18 -68.36
CA GLY A 686 -54.43 -23.16 -68.17
C GLY A 686 -54.81 -21.80 -68.76
N THR A 687 -54.05 -20.76 -68.39
CA THR A 687 -53.57 -19.71 -69.31
C THR A 687 -52.53 -18.79 -68.63
N THR A 688 -51.35 -18.70 -69.26
CA THR A 688 -50.50 -17.50 -69.56
C THR A 688 -50.23 -16.48 -68.45
N GLY A 689 -48.97 -16.18 -68.06
CA GLY A 689 -47.89 -15.50 -68.78
C GLY A 689 -47.15 -14.63 -67.72
N THR A 690 -45.89 -14.22 -67.79
CA THR A 690 -44.96 -13.93 -68.88
C THR A 690 -43.56 -13.84 -68.27
N ASP A 691 -42.57 -14.33 -68.99
CA ASP A 691 -41.16 -14.34 -68.66
C ASP A 691 -40.42 -13.43 -69.66
N THR A 692 -39.62 -12.48 -69.16
CA THR A 692 -38.62 -11.68 -69.89
C THR A 692 -37.66 -11.14 -68.83
N GLY A 693 -36.33 -11.22 -68.90
CA GLY A 693 -35.43 -11.68 -69.93
C GLY A 693 -34.00 -11.62 -69.34
N THR A 694 -33.15 -12.48 -69.88
CA THR A 694 -31.74 -12.71 -69.56
C THR A 694 -30.82 -11.65 -70.17
N THR A 695 -29.63 -11.47 -69.58
CA THR A 695 -28.36 -11.41 -70.33
C THR A 695 -27.22 -11.91 -69.45
N GLY A 696 -26.66 -13.06 -69.82
CA GLY A 696 -25.36 -13.51 -69.35
C GLY A 696 -24.26 -13.13 -70.34
N THR A 697 -23.01 -13.21 -69.91
CA THR A 697 -21.85 -13.47 -70.76
C THR A 697 -20.79 -14.14 -69.92
N ASP A 698 -20.42 -15.35 -70.32
CA ASP A 698 -19.21 -16.07 -69.98
C ASP A 698 -18.52 -16.42 -71.30
N PRO A 699 -17.18 -16.36 -71.40
CA PRO A 699 -16.48 -17.15 -72.41
C PRO A 699 -15.33 -17.96 -71.79
N GLY A 700 -15.56 -19.27 -71.65
CA GLY A 700 -14.76 -20.33 -72.31
C GLY A 700 -13.24 -20.44 -72.10
N THR A 701 -12.85 -21.53 -71.43
CA THR A 701 -11.83 -22.55 -71.79
C THR A 701 -10.36 -22.16 -72.07
N ALA A 702 -9.40 -22.75 -71.32
CA ALA A 702 -8.71 -24.01 -71.68
C ALA A 702 -7.42 -24.30 -70.85
N THR A 703 -7.23 -25.60 -70.54
CA THR A 703 -5.97 -26.36 -70.42
C THR A 703 -4.89 -26.02 -69.37
N GLY A 704 -4.70 -26.96 -68.44
CA GLY A 704 -3.46 -27.77 -68.36
C GLY A 704 -2.22 -27.16 -67.71
N LEU A 705 -2.11 -27.34 -66.39
CA LEU A 705 -0.96 -27.90 -65.66
C LEU A 705 -1.35 -28.16 -64.20
#